data_AF-A0A8J7GIF4-F1
#
_entry.id   AF-A0A8J7GIF4-F1
#
_cell.length_a   1.000
_cell.length_b   1.000
_cell.length_c   1.000
_cell.angle_alpha   90.00
_cell.angle_beta   90.00
_cell.angle_gamma   90.00
#
_symmetry.space_group_name_H-M   'P 1'
#
loop_
_entity.id
_entity.type
_entity.pdbx_description
1 polymer ?
#
loop_
_entity_poly.entity_id
_entity_poly.type
_entity_poly.pdbx_seq_one_letter_code
_entity_poly.pdbx_strand_id
1 'polypeptide(L)'
;MSSREQPRAHWILLLLGGAVVMSALVVAGLTGSIGVGTQRPGQFGIGGQGQVVRGPVLDGAGPGRGLPDRTVALTFEDGPDPEWTPRILDALARHHAHATFFVVGARVDEHPELVRRILAEGHELGLHGFTHRDLTALPEWQVRRELDLTRDAVARATGRDIRLFRPAYSSTPAQVDARTMALIAAAGRWGYRTVLSDLDTRDWQQPGVPAIAVAGAPLGDNGAIVGLHDGGGDRSQTLRALDTLLPTLHRRELRVVTVSEGLGEPIPVREAGSGARARGAALAVVQSGSTLVADLLFVLLVTATVLALTRMAIQAACAWQHSRRRRKAIEDVGHTPAVSVIVPAHNEAANIAAVIESLVATAYPDLEVIVVDDGSTDDTADIVERLGLPGVRVIRQANAGKASALQAGIDAARHDLVVLVDGDTILEPETLHLMVRPFRDTMVGAVAGNAKVANRGGLLGRWQHLEYVIAFNLDRRVFEVASCMPTVPGALGAFRRTALTAAGGLSVATLAEDTDLTMAVCRAGWKVVYEDAACAWTEAPSSWQSLWRQRYRWCYGTMQAMWKHRAAFRESGAAGKLGRRGLSYLLLFQIAQPILAPLVDVYLLYTLLFQPVTWTVVLWATLHAAQFAVAAYAFRLDREDAGPLWTLLLQQVVYRQLIYLVVIQSAITALVGATLRWHQPARAGHAAALTTVRTQMIAQRARRDRRKGPLWARLCVWGGVVLMGVSGSGLIAGQVLAQRYEDAIGHADLLGATATWHGAPAGTWELRGPLNILLVGVDWRKGQGGLIRADTVMVLHVPATMDRAYVVSLPRDTLVDIPATPGFPGGRDRLNAAFAYGAGAEQDRARGGRLLAETVRDLTGVAGFDGAALVDFYGFMEVVRVMGGVDLCVDVDTTSIATGVVYRKGCGRMDAPSALDYVRQRKTIATGDYARQRHQQQFVKALVTEARRQDLVRDPVKLDRVVRAAGNSLTVTTGPVGLPEMLFTLGRIPAERITLVRTSGRSVNDARGQYLGEALDPVSGAMFQAVREDGLEAFLAGHPGLVQRDG
;
A
#
# COMPACT_ATOMS: atom_id res chain seq x y z
N MET A 1 1.26 23.67 -51.65
CA MET A 1 0.24 22.80 -51.02
C MET A 1 0.22 23.10 -49.53
N SER A 2 -0.97 23.42 -49.00
CA SER A 2 -1.21 24.02 -47.70
C SER A 2 -0.71 23.18 -46.51
N SER A 3 -0.41 23.88 -45.42
CA SER A 3 -0.18 23.33 -44.08
C SER A 3 -1.36 22.43 -43.69
N ARG A 4 -1.22 21.10 -43.86
CA ARG A 4 -2.08 20.17 -43.14
C ARG A 4 -1.76 20.31 -41.66
N GLU A 5 -2.62 21.04 -40.95
CA GLU A 5 -2.65 21.02 -39.49
C GLU A 5 -2.57 19.56 -39.02
N GLN A 6 -1.65 19.27 -38.10
CA GLN A 6 -1.57 17.95 -37.49
C GLN A 6 -2.96 17.58 -36.95
N PRO A 7 -3.51 16.40 -37.26
CA PRO A 7 -4.89 16.08 -36.92
C PRO A 7 -5.03 16.03 -35.40
N ARG A 8 -5.60 17.08 -34.78
CA ARG A 8 -5.81 17.22 -33.31
C ARG A 8 -6.74 16.14 -32.73
N ALA A 9 -7.37 15.33 -33.58
CA ALA A 9 -8.29 14.25 -33.22
C ALA A 9 -7.68 13.22 -32.25
N HIS A 10 -6.37 12.97 -32.32
CA HIS A 10 -5.70 12.04 -31.39
C HIS A 10 -5.76 12.50 -29.93
N TRP A 11 -5.74 13.81 -29.66
CA TRP A 11 -5.91 14.33 -28.30
C TRP A 11 -7.32 14.13 -27.77
N ILE A 12 -8.33 14.32 -28.63
CA ILE A 12 -9.73 14.08 -28.27
C ILE A 12 -9.95 12.60 -27.94
N LEU A 13 -9.43 11.69 -28.77
CA LEU A 13 -9.52 10.25 -28.53
C LEU A 13 -8.80 9.83 -27.24
N LEU A 14 -7.63 10.42 -26.95
CA LEU A 14 -6.89 10.14 -25.72
C LEU A 14 -7.64 10.63 -24.48
N LEU A 15 -8.26 11.82 -24.53
CA LEU A 15 -9.09 12.34 -23.45
C LEU A 15 -10.35 11.51 -23.22
N LEU A 16 -11.04 11.11 -24.29
CA LEU A 16 -12.21 10.24 -24.20
C LEU A 16 -11.86 8.85 -23.65
N GLY A 17 -10.79 8.24 -24.17
CA GLY A 17 -10.29 6.96 -23.66
C GLY A 17 -9.87 7.04 -22.20
N GLY A 18 -9.17 8.11 -21.82
CA GLY A 18 -8.82 8.39 -20.42
C GLY A 18 -10.05 8.52 -19.51
N ALA A 19 -11.08 9.26 -19.95
CA ALA A 19 -12.32 9.40 -19.19
C ALA A 19 -13.06 8.07 -18.99
N VAL A 20 -13.08 7.21 -20.02
CA VAL A 20 -13.66 5.86 -19.93
C VAL A 20 -12.90 5.00 -18.93
N VAL A 21 -11.56 4.98 -19.00
CA VAL A 21 -10.72 4.24 -18.05
C VAL A 21 -10.89 4.74 -16.62
N MET A 22 -10.91 6.06 -16.41
CA MET A 22 -11.13 6.64 -15.08
C MET A 22 -12.51 6.30 -14.53
N SER A 23 -13.56 6.33 -15.37
CA SER A 23 -14.91 5.97 -14.96
C SER A 23 -15.00 4.49 -14.59
N ALA A 24 -14.38 3.61 -15.39
CA ALA A 24 -14.26 2.18 -15.10
C ALA A 24 -13.54 1.94 -13.77
N LEU A 25 -12.41 2.62 -13.52
CA LEU A 25 -11.70 2.52 -12.24
C LEU A 25 -12.54 2.98 -11.05
N VAL A 26 -13.32 4.07 -11.19
CA VAL A 26 -14.23 4.50 -10.11
C VAL A 26 -15.29 3.44 -9.82
N VAL A 27 -15.90 2.85 -10.86
CA VAL A 27 -16.88 1.76 -10.68
C VAL A 27 -16.23 0.54 -10.04
N ALA A 28 -15.06 0.12 -10.51
CA ALA A 28 -14.31 -1.01 -9.96
C ALA A 28 -13.91 -0.78 -8.49
N GLY A 29 -13.52 0.45 -8.14
CA GLY A 29 -13.15 0.81 -6.77
C GLY A 29 -14.35 0.78 -5.82
N LEU A 30 -15.49 1.31 -6.26
CA LEU A 30 -16.73 1.34 -5.47
C LEU A 30 -17.36 -0.06 -5.29
N THR A 31 -17.18 -0.96 -6.26
CA THR A 31 -17.74 -2.33 -6.23
C THR A 31 -16.76 -3.34 -5.64
N GLY A 32 -15.45 -3.19 -5.84
CA GLY A 32 -14.43 -4.09 -5.29
C GLY A 32 -14.16 -3.89 -3.79
N SER A 33 -14.48 -2.72 -3.22
CA SER A 33 -14.29 -2.44 -1.78
C SER A 33 -15.31 -3.14 -0.87
N ILE A 34 -16.21 -3.96 -1.42
CA ILE A 34 -17.36 -4.54 -0.73
C ILE A 34 -16.99 -5.70 0.22
N GLY A 35 -15.75 -6.21 0.17
CA GLY A 35 -15.29 -7.35 1.01
C GLY A 35 -14.11 -7.07 1.95
N VAL A 36 -13.53 -5.88 1.91
CA VAL A 36 -12.54 -5.48 2.93
C VAL A 36 -13.34 -4.79 4.00
N GLY A 37 -13.26 -5.25 5.25
CA GLY A 37 -13.84 -4.58 6.42
C GLY A 37 -13.19 -3.21 6.69
N THR A 38 -13.09 -2.33 5.69
CA THR A 38 -12.68 -0.96 5.85
C THR A 38 -13.80 -0.21 6.54
N GLN A 39 -13.79 -0.32 7.86
CA GLN A 39 -14.18 0.77 8.72
C GLN A 39 -13.56 2.07 8.18
N ARG A 40 -14.39 2.93 7.59
CA ARG A 40 -14.22 4.36 7.80
C ARG A 40 -15.17 4.72 8.93
N PRO A 41 -14.68 4.95 10.16
CA PRO A 41 -15.53 5.28 11.30
C PRO A 41 -16.09 6.69 11.11
N GLY A 42 -17.22 6.78 10.43
CA GLY A 42 -18.16 7.88 10.63
C GLY A 42 -18.93 7.60 11.90
N GLN A 43 -18.39 8.06 13.04
CA GLN A 43 -19.12 8.37 14.27
C GLN A 43 -20.38 7.51 14.51
N PHE A 44 -20.25 6.43 15.30
CA PHE A 44 -21.41 5.96 16.05
C PHE A 44 -21.89 7.12 16.92
N GLY A 45 -22.97 7.77 16.47
CA GLY A 45 -23.60 8.86 17.19
C GLY A 45 -24.01 8.35 18.56
N ILE A 46 -23.37 8.90 19.60
CA ILE A 46 -23.92 8.87 20.94
C ILE A 46 -25.22 9.67 20.91
N GLY A 47 -26.34 9.06 21.32
CA GLY A 47 -27.54 9.78 21.74
C GLY A 47 -28.77 9.59 20.86
N GLY A 48 -29.55 8.56 21.15
CA GLY A 48 -30.96 8.48 20.80
C GLY A 48 -31.60 7.38 21.65
N GLN A 49 -32.61 7.71 22.46
CA GLN A 49 -33.40 6.68 23.15
C GLN A 49 -34.04 5.79 22.09
N GLY A 50 -33.59 4.52 22.00
CA GLY A 50 -34.09 3.57 21.02
C GLY A 50 -35.60 3.38 21.17
N GLN A 51 -36.31 3.46 20.06
CA GLN A 51 -37.75 3.18 20.05
C GLN A 51 -37.90 1.65 20.09
N VAL A 52 -38.50 1.09 21.15
CA VAL A 52 -38.64 -0.37 21.30
C VAL A 52 -39.58 -0.90 20.21
N VAL A 53 -39.01 -1.48 19.16
CA VAL A 53 -39.77 -2.16 18.12
C VAL A 53 -40.18 -3.55 18.61
N ARG A 54 -41.48 -3.84 18.64
CA ARG A 54 -42.04 -5.11 19.12
C ARG A 54 -42.05 -6.19 18.03
N GLY A 55 -40.90 -6.53 17.46
CA GLY A 55 -40.74 -7.66 16.55
C GLY A 55 -39.82 -7.37 15.35
N PRO A 56 -39.22 -8.42 14.75
CA PRO A 56 -38.19 -8.32 13.73
C PRO A 56 -38.70 -7.99 12.32
N VAL A 57 -39.98 -8.19 12.00
CA VAL A 57 -40.52 -7.94 10.64
C VAL A 57 -41.38 -6.67 10.62
N LEU A 58 -41.07 -5.76 9.69
CA LEU A 58 -41.66 -4.42 9.61
C LEU A 58 -42.15 -4.08 8.19
N ASP A 59 -43.42 -3.69 8.10
CA ASP A 59 -44.06 -3.15 6.89
C ASP A 59 -44.07 -1.60 6.93
N GLY A 60 -42.91 -0.99 7.14
CA GLY A 60 -42.75 0.46 7.36
C GLY A 60 -42.76 0.86 8.84
N ALA A 61 -43.28 2.04 9.18
CA ALA A 61 -43.25 2.59 10.55
C ALA A 61 -44.27 1.98 11.53
N GLY A 62 -44.93 0.87 11.16
CA GLY A 62 -45.93 0.20 11.99
C GLY A 62 -45.32 -0.69 13.10
N PRO A 63 -46.16 -1.33 13.93
CA PRO A 63 -45.68 -2.29 14.92
C PRO A 63 -45.04 -3.50 14.22
N GLY A 64 -43.87 -3.91 14.71
CA GLY A 64 -43.19 -5.12 14.24
C GLY A 64 -44.00 -6.39 14.51
N ARG A 65 -43.71 -7.44 13.74
CA ARG A 65 -44.30 -8.79 13.92
C ARG A 65 -43.20 -9.81 14.16
N GLY A 66 -43.43 -10.72 15.10
CA GLY A 66 -42.61 -11.91 15.34
C GLY A 66 -43.06 -13.10 14.51
N LEU A 67 -42.20 -14.12 14.44
CA LEU A 67 -42.57 -15.41 13.89
C LEU A 67 -43.48 -16.19 14.87
N PRO A 68 -44.34 -17.09 14.38
CA PRO A 68 -45.13 -17.98 15.24
C PRO A 68 -44.26 -18.83 16.15
N ASP A 69 -44.81 -19.21 17.30
CA ASP A 69 -44.15 -20.11 18.22
C ASP A 69 -43.71 -21.40 17.52
N ARG A 70 -42.56 -21.90 17.95
CA ARG A 70 -41.88 -23.11 17.47
C ARG A 70 -41.42 -23.05 16.03
N THR A 71 -41.22 -21.84 15.48
CA THR A 71 -40.63 -21.62 14.16
C THR A 71 -39.32 -20.83 14.23
N VAL A 72 -38.34 -21.19 13.41
CA VAL A 72 -37.04 -20.51 13.35
C VAL A 72 -36.69 -20.22 11.90
N ALA A 73 -36.42 -18.96 11.58
CA ALA A 73 -35.89 -18.60 10.26
C ALA A 73 -34.39 -18.31 10.34
N LEU A 74 -33.60 -19.14 9.67
CA LEU A 74 -32.17 -18.88 9.50
C LEU A 74 -31.99 -17.88 8.36
N THR A 75 -31.22 -16.83 8.62
CA THR A 75 -30.93 -15.79 7.65
C THR A 75 -29.43 -15.60 7.49
N PHE A 76 -28.98 -15.46 6.24
CA PHE A 76 -27.56 -15.26 5.90
C PHE A 76 -27.38 -13.92 5.19
N GLU A 77 -26.32 -13.18 5.55
CA GLU A 77 -26.01 -11.85 5.03
C GLU A 77 -24.58 -11.79 4.42
N ASP A 78 -24.30 -10.71 3.69
CA ASP A 78 -23.03 -10.37 3.01
C ASP A 78 -22.66 -11.20 1.78
N GLY A 79 -23.39 -12.27 1.48
CA GLY A 79 -23.23 -13.06 0.26
C GLY A 79 -23.91 -12.46 -0.99
N PRO A 80 -23.89 -13.17 -2.13
CA PRO A 80 -23.27 -14.48 -2.30
C PRO A 80 -21.74 -14.40 -2.38
N ASP A 81 -21.07 -15.23 -1.59
CA ASP A 81 -19.62 -15.44 -1.62
C ASP A 81 -19.29 -16.72 -2.40
N PRO A 82 -18.31 -16.69 -3.33
CA PRO A 82 -17.99 -17.85 -4.17
C PRO A 82 -17.40 -19.05 -3.42
N GLU A 83 -16.85 -18.85 -2.23
CA GLU A 83 -16.32 -19.92 -1.40
C GLU A 83 -17.34 -20.42 -0.37
N TRP A 84 -18.01 -19.49 0.33
CA TRP A 84 -18.80 -19.83 1.52
C TRP A 84 -20.26 -20.15 1.22
N THR A 85 -20.93 -19.36 0.38
CA THR A 85 -22.35 -19.58 0.03
C THR A 85 -22.60 -20.99 -0.50
N PRO A 86 -21.82 -21.54 -1.46
CA PRO A 86 -22.02 -22.93 -1.93
C PRO A 86 -21.93 -23.97 -0.84
N ARG A 87 -20.97 -23.82 0.09
CA ARG A 87 -20.73 -24.78 1.17
C ARG A 87 -21.83 -24.71 2.23
N ILE A 88 -22.35 -23.52 2.50
CA ILE A 88 -23.49 -23.31 3.39
C ILE A 88 -24.76 -23.93 2.78
N LEU A 89 -25.00 -23.74 1.49
CA LEU A 89 -26.10 -24.39 0.77
C LEU A 89 -26.00 -25.93 0.88
N ASP A 90 -24.81 -26.49 0.64
CA ASP A 90 -24.57 -27.93 0.81
C ASP A 90 -24.86 -28.40 2.24
N ALA A 91 -24.52 -27.59 3.25
CA ALA A 91 -24.81 -27.91 4.64
C ALA A 91 -26.32 -27.87 4.94
N LEU A 92 -27.03 -26.84 4.48
CA LEU A 92 -28.48 -26.73 4.62
C LEU A 92 -29.20 -27.90 3.95
N ALA A 93 -28.77 -28.29 2.74
CA ALA A 93 -29.31 -29.43 2.02
C ALA A 93 -29.12 -30.75 2.78
N ARG A 94 -27.93 -30.98 3.38
CA ARG A 94 -27.67 -32.18 4.22
C ARG A 94 -28.61 -32.29 5.42
N HIS A 95 -29.07 -31.16 5.95
CA HIS A 95 -29.98 -31.10 7.10
C HIS A 95 -31.44 -30.87 6.71
N HIS A 96 -31.77 -30.92 5.41
CA HIS A 96 -33.12 -30.68 4.89
C HIS A 96 -33.75 -29.37 5.37
N ALA A 97 -32.93 -28.31 5.48
CA ALA A 97 -33.33 -27.01 6.02
C ALA A 97 -33.33 -25.95 4.92
N HIS A 98 -34.30 -25.03 4.97
CA HIS A 98 -34.37 -23.89 4.06
C HIS A 98 -34.09 -22.59 4.84
N ALA A 99 -33.43 -21.62 4.21
CA ALA A 99 -33.00 -20.36 4.82
C ALA A 99 -33.31 -19.16 3.92
N THR A 100 -33.12 -17.94 4.43
CA THR A 100 -33.27 -16.69 3.67
C THR A 100 -31.93 -15.98 3.51
N PHE A 101 -31.54 -15.64 2.31
CA PHE A 101 -30.25 -15.00 2.00
C PHE A 101 -30.44 -13.54 1.62
N PHE A 102 -29.94 -12.62 2.43
CA PHE A 102 -29.90 -11.19 2.15
C PHE A 102 -28.63 -10.87 1.35
N VAL A 103 -28.81 -10.71 0.05
CA VAL A 103 -27.70 -10.61 -0.91
C VAL A 103 -27.28 -9.18 -1.19
N VAL A 104 -25.97 -8.99 -1.37
CA VAL A 104 -25.36 -7.73 -1.80
C VAL A 104 -25.35 -7.65 -3.31
N GLY A 105 -25.91 -6.58 -3.88
CA GLY A 105 -26.19 -6.50 -5.32
C GLY A 105 -24.97 -6.62 -6.22
N ALA A 106 -23.84 -6.01 -5.85
CA ALA A 106 -22.61 -6.15 -6.63
C ALA A 106 -22.07 -7.59 -6.64
N ARG A 107 -22.30 -8.36 -5.56
CA ARG A 107 -21.96 -9.79 -5.47
C ARG A 107 -22.90 -10.65 -6.30
N VAL A 108 -24.17 -10.27 -6.40
CA VAL A 108 -25.12 -10.91 -7.31
C VAL A 108 -24.69 -10.77 -8.78
N ASP A 109 -24.18 -9.60 -9.16
CA ASP A 109 -23.68 -9.37 -10.52
C ASP A 109 -22.40 -10.17 -10.83
N GLU A 110 -21.52 -10.37 -9.83
CA GLU A 110 -20.32 -11.21 -9.92
C GLU A 110 -20.65 -12.71 -9.98
N HIS A 111 -21.62 -13.16 -9.17
CA HIS A 111 -21.95 -14.58 -8.96
C HIS A 111 -23.45 -14.90 -9.16
N PRO A 112 -24.03 -14.61 -10.34
CA PRO A 112 -25.46 -14.79 -10.59
C PRO A 112 -25.91 -16.26 -10.57
N GLU A 113 -24.99 -17.21 -10.77
CA GLU A 113 -25.22 -18.64 -10.60
C GLU A 113 -25.56 -19.03 -9.17
N LEU A 114 -24.97 -18.38 -8.16
CA LEU A 114 -25.21 -18.70 -6.77
C LEU A 114 -26.60 -18.27 -6.34
N VAL A 115 -27.06 -17.10 -6.78
CA VAL A 115 -28.42 -16.62 -6.50
C VAL A 115 -29.48 -17.49 -7.18
N ARG A 116 -29.20 -17.97 -8.40
CA ARG A 116 -30.06 -18.97 -9.07
C ARG A 116 -30.11 -20.28 -8.30
N ARG A 117 -28.96 -20.72 -7.78
CA ARG A 117 -28.84 -21.95 -6.97
C ARG A 117 -29.64 -21.83 -5.67
N ILE A 118 -29.50 -20.70 -4.95
CA ILE A 118 -30.27 -20.39 -3.72
C ILE A 118 -31.77 -20.61 -3.98
N LEU A 119 -32.33 -20.01 -5.04
CA LEU A 119 -33.75 -20.17 -5.37
C LEU A 119 -34.11 -21.58 -5.85
N ALA A 120 -33.25 -22.22 -6.63
CA ALA A 120 -33.51 -23.56 -7.16
C ALA A 120 -33.56 -24.63 -6.05
N GLU A 121 -32.81 -24.43 -4.97
CA GLU A 121 -32.80 -25.31 -3.79
C GLU A 121 -33.92 -24.97 -2.78
N GLY A 122 -34.80 -24.01 -3.10
CA GLY A 122 -35.98 -23.70 -2.30
C GLY A 122 -35.75 -22.68 -1.18
N HIS A 123 -34.60 -22.00 -1.16
CA HIS A 123 -34.32 -20.92 -0.24
C HIS A 123 -34.92 -19.59 -0.69
N GLU A 124 -34.99 -18.63 0.23
CA GLU A 124 -35.54 -17.30 -0.01
C GLU A 124 -34.43 -16.25 -0.21
N LEU A 125 -34.74 -15.18 -0.93
CA LEU A 125 -33.84 -14.04 -1.14
C LEU A 125 -34.40 -12.77 -0.49
N GLY A 126 -33.49 -11.97 0.07
CA GLY A 126 -33.71 -10.58 0.46
C GLY A 126 -32.58 -9.69 -0.07
N LEU A 127 -32.76 -8.37 0.02
CA LEU A 127 -31.79 -7.39 -0.44
C LEU A 127 -30.99 -6.83 0.74
N HIS A 128 -29.67 -6.66 0.56
CA HIS A 128 -28.76 -6.09 1.56
C HIS A 128 -28.01 -4.83 1.05
N GLY A 129 -28.58 -4.14 0.07
CA GLY A 129 -27.94 -3.01 -0.62
C GLY A 129 -26.99 -3.45 -1.73
N PHE A 130 -26.54 -2.51 -2.58
CA PHE A 130 -25.73 -2.84 -3.75
C PHE A 130 -24.25 -2.86 -3.40
N THR A 131 -23.78 -1.86 -2.64
CA THR A 131 -22.38 -1.74 -2.21
C THR A 131 -22.12 -1.98 -0.72
N HIS A 132 -23.07 -2.57 0.01
CA HIS A 132 -22.95 -2.85 1.45
C HIS A 132 -22.59 -1.62 2.33
N ARG A 133 -23.10 -0.44 1.95
CA ARG A 133 -22.89 0.82 2.70
C ARG A 133 -23.92 0.96 3.81
N ASP A 134 -23.56 1.69 4.87
CA ASP A 134 -24.53 2.13 5.87
C ASP A 134 -25.54 3.08 5.22
N LEU A 135 -26.75 2.56 4.98
CA LEU A 135 -27.83 3.28 4.34
C LEU A 135 -28.42 4.38 5.22
N THR A 136 -28.22 4.32 6.55
CA THR A 136 -28.71 5.35 7.48
C THR A 136 -27.93 6.66 7.37
N ALA A 137 -26.71 6.61 6.82
CA ALA A 137 -25.86 7.77 6.57
C ALA A 137 -26.08 8.42 5.19
N LEU A 138 -26.97 7.87 4.36
CA LEU A 138 -27.19 8.31 2.99
C LEU A 138 -28.50 9.12 2.83
N PRO A 139 -28.54 10.11 1.92
CA PRO A 139 -29.80 10.74 1.50
C PRO A 139 -30.77 9.72 0.90
N GLU A 140 -32.08 9.94 1.09
CA GLU A 140 -33.15 9.01 0.67
C GLU A 140 -33.06 8.59 -0.81
N TRP A 141 -32.68 9.49 -1.72
CA TRP A 141 -32.52 9.16 -3.14
C TRP A 141 -31.36 8.19 -3.42
N GLN A 142 -30.28 8.23 -2.63
CA GLN A 142 -29.16 7.30 -2.73
C GLN A 142 -29.53 5.94 -2.17
N VAL A 143 -30.21 5.91 -1.02
CA VAL A 143 -30.77 4.68 -0.45
C VAL A 143 -31.68 3.98 -1.46
N ARG A 144 -32.60 4.72 -2.08
CA ARG A 144 -33.47 4.16 -3.12
C ARG A 144 -32.67 3.59 -4.28
N ARG A 145 -31.59 4.26 -4.68
CA ARG A 145 -30.71 3.81 -5.76
C ARG A 145 -29.98 2.52 -5.40
N GLU A 146 -29.45 2.38 -4.19
CA GLU A 146 -28.84 1.13 -3.69
C GLU A 146 -29.81 -0.05 -3.78
N LEU A 147 -31.05 0.13 -3.32
CA LEU A 147 -32.07 -0.92 -3.37
C LEU A 147 -32.53 -1.22 -4.81
N ASP A 148 -32.76 -0.20 -5.64
CA ASP A 148 -33.15 -0.37 -7.03
C ASP A 148 -32.06 -1.08 -7.86
N LEU A 149 -30.78 -0.77 -7.63
CA LEU A 149 -29.64 -1.45 -8.27
C LEU A 149 -29.55 -2.92 -7.85
N THR A 150 -29.67 -3.20 -6.54
CA THR A 150 -29.68 -4.58 -6.01
C THR A 150 -30.83 -5.39 -6.61
N ARG A 151 -32.02 -4.79 -6.68
CA ARG A 151 -33.20 -5.41 -7.29
C ARG A 151 -33.01 -5.67 -8.77
N ASP A 152 -32.44 -4.73 -9.53
CA ASP A 152 -32.16 -4.90 -10.96
C ASP A 152 -31.12 -6.02 -11.18
N ALA A 153 -30.10 -6.15 -10.32
CA ALA A 153 -29.11 -7.25 -10.35
C ALA A 153 -29.76 -8.61 -10.08
N VAL A 154 -30.58 -8.72 -9.03
CA VAL A 154 -31.35 -9.95 -8.71
C VAL A 154 -32.34 -10.28 -9.84
N ALA A 155 -33.02 -9.27 -10.40
CA ALA A 155 -33.93 -9.44 -11.53
C ALA A 155 -33.22 -9.99 -12.76
N ARG A 156 -32.01 -9.51 -13.09
CA ARG A 156 -31.16 -10.06 -14.16
C ARG A 156 -30.81 -11.52 -13.88
N ALA A 157 -30.36 -11.84 -12.66
CA ALA A 157 -29.89 -13.18 -12.32
C ALA A 157 -31.01 -14.22 -12.29
N THR A 158 -32.19 -13.84 -11.79
CA THR A 158 -33.25 -14.81 -11.42
C THR A 158 -34.57 -14.63 -12.18
N GLY A 159 -34.76 -13.49 -12.84
CA GLY A 159 -36.06 -13.11 -13.42
C GLY A 159 -37.11 -12.69 -12.39
N ARG A 160 -36.73 -12.52 -11.12
CA ARG A 160 -37.65 -12.23 -10.00
C ARG A 160 -37.48 -10.81 -9.44
N ASP A 161 -38.58 -10.19 -9.03
CA ASP A 161 -38.61 -8.94 -8.26
C ASP A 161 -38.77 -9.29 -6.77
N ILE A 162 -37.72 -9.04 -5.99
CA ILE A 162 -37.64 -9.32 -4.55
C ILE A 162 -37.84 -8.04 -3.74
N ARG A 163 -38.67 -8.13 -2.69
CA ARG A 163 -39.07 -6.99 -1.84
C ARG A 163 -38.74 -7.16 -0.35
N LEU A 164 -38.09 -8.25 0.03
CA LEU A 164 -37.49 -8.38 1.35
C LEU A 164 -36.19 -7.58 1.41
N PHE A 165 -35.97 -6.88 2.52
CA PHE A 165 -34.82 -6.00 2.71
C PHE A 165 -34.32 -6.10 4.15
N ARG A 166 -33.01 -6.09 4.35
CA ARG A 166 -32.38 -5.92 5.65
C ARG A 166 -31.34 -4.80 5.57
N PRO A 167 -31.41 -3.76 6.43
CA PRO A 167 -30.40 -2.72 6.48
C PRO A 167 -29.07 -3.28 7.00
N ALA A 168 -27.97 -2.93 6.34
CA ALA A 168 -26.63 -3.25 6.81
C ALA A 168 -26.35 -2.56 8.17
N TYR A 169 -25.56 -3.22 9.02
CA TYR A 169 -25.10 -2.73 10.33
C TYR A 169 -26.16 -2.51 11.42
N SER A 170 -27.45 -2.71 11.14
CA SER A 170 -28.54 -2.66 12.12
C SER A 170 -29.35 -3.95 12.07
N SER A 171 -28.95 -4.93 12.88
CA SER A 171 -29.40 -6.31 12.74
C SER A 171 -30.52 -6.69 13.70
N THR A 172 -30.82 -5.93 14.77
CA THR A 172 -31.85 -6.34 15.76
C THR A 172 -32.87 -5.26 16.10
N PRO A 173 -34.11 -5.63 16.52
CA PRO A 173 -35.12 -4.66 16.96
C PRO A 173 -34.65 -3.70 18.07
N ALA A 174 -33.73 -4.15 18.93
CA ALA A 174 -33.19 -3.34 20.02
C ALA A 174 -32.19 -2.27 19.55
N GLN A 175 -31.59 -2.45 18.37
CA GLN A 175 -30.62 -1.53 17.77
C GLN A 175 -31.27 -0.46 16.89
N VAL A 176 -32.60 -0.47 16.76
CA VAL A 176 -33.33 0.44 15.89
C VAL A 176 -33.43 1.82 16.55
N ASP A 177 -32.72 2.79 15.97
CA ASP A 177 -32.76 4.20 16.34
C ASP A 177 -33.67 5.01 15.41
N ALA A 178 -33.77 6.33 15.65
CA ALA A 178 -34.62 7.22 14.85
C ALA A 178 -34.23 7.26 13.36
N ARG A 179 -32.93 7.13 13.05
CA ARG A 179 -32.43 7.15 11.66
C ARG A 179 -32.78 5.86 10.94
N THR A 180 -32.60 4.73 11.62
CA THR A 180 -32.99 3.41 11.14
C THR A 180 -34.50 3.34 10.93
N MET A 181 -35.31 3.88 11.85
CA MET A 181 -36.76 3.98 11.66
C MET A 181 -37.16 4.84 10.45
N ALA A 182 -36.46 5.94 10.19
CA ALA A 182 -36.71 6.76 9.00
C ALA A 182 -36.40 5.99 7.71
N LEU A 183 -35.31 5.21 7.69
CA LEU A 183 -34.96 4.30 6.60
C LEU A 183 -36.04 3.23 6.39
N ILE A 184 -36.47 2.56 7.45
CA ILE A 184 -37.52 1.52 7.41
C ILE A 184 -38.84 2.11 6.90
N ALA A 185 -39.22 3.30 7.38
CA ALA A 185 -40.41 4.00 6.91
C ALA A 185 -40.32 4.34 5.42
N ALA A 186 -39.15 4.81 4.95
CA ALA A 186 -38.91 5.10 3.53
C ALA A 186 -38.98 3.84 2.65
N ALA A 187 -38.31 2.76 3.07
CA ALA A 187 -38.34 1.47 2.40
C ALA A 187 -39.77 0.92 2.30
N GLY A 188 -40.56 1.03 3.38
CA GLY A 188 -41.99 0.68 3.40
C GLY A 188 -42.83 1.46 2.39
N ARG A 189 -42.60 2.78 2.23
CA ARG A 189 -43.28 3.59 1.18
C ARG A 189 -42.95 3.12 -0.24
N TRP A 190 -41.80 2.50 -0.44
CA TRP A 190 -41.41 1.92 -1.74
C TRP A 190 -41.84 0.46 -1.92
N GLY A 191 -42.55 -0.08 -0.92
CA GLY A 191 -43.06 -1.45 -0.93
C GLY A 191 -42.03 -2.51 -0.57
N TYR A 192 -40.98 -2.15 0.18
CA TYR A 192 -40.07 -3.12 0.79
C TYR A 192 -40.56 -3.49 2.19
N ARG A 193 -40.40 -4.77 2.53
CA ARG A 193 -40.59 -5.29 3.88
C ARG A 193 -39.24 -5.45 4.55
N THR A 194 -39.05 -4.78 5.67
CA THR A 194 -37.79 -4.85 6.41
C THR A 194 -37.81 -6.06 7.34
N VAL A 195 -36.71 -6.82 7.34
CA VAL A 195 -36.50 -7.98 8.20
C VAL A 195 -35.24 -7.76 9.03
N LEU A 196 -35.39 -7.72 10.34
CA LEU A 196 -34.31 -7.72 11.33
C LEU A 196 -34.10 -9.17 11.84
N SER A 197 -33.17 -9.36 12.74
CA SER A 197 -32.89 -10.61 13.45
C SER A 197 -33.20 -10.46 14.93
N ASP A 198 -33.88 -11.44 15.51
CA ASP A 198 -34.07 -11.51 16.97
C ASP A 198 -32.77 -11.96 17.65
N LEU A 199 -32.02 -12.84 16.97
CA LEU A 199 -30.81 -13.47 17.46
C LEU A 199 -29.67 -13.21 16.48
N ASP A 200 -28.74 -12.34 16.85
CA ASP A 200 -27.50 -12.13 16.09
C ASP A 200 -26.42 -13.08 16.63
N THR A 201 -25.96 -14.00 15.77
CA THR A 201 -24.93 -14.98 16.16
C THR A 201 -23.53 -14.37 16.29
N ARG A 202 -23.33 -13.16 15.76
CA ARG A 202 -22.03 -12.48 15.62
C ARG A 202 -20.96 -13.38 15.01
N ASP A 203 -21.37 -14.31 14.15
CA ASP A 203 -20.50 -15.29 13.52
C ASP A 203 -19.41 -14.64 12.66
N TRP A 204 -19.67 -13.45 12.11
CA TRP A 204 -18.69 -12.60 11.43
C TRP A 204 -17.42 -12.33 12.27
N GLN A 205 -17.54 -12.23 13.60
CA GLN A 205 -16.41 -12.07 14.54
C GLN A 205 -15.63 -13.38 14.80
N GLN A 206 -16.05 -14.50 14.21
CA GLN A 206 -15.48 -15.82 14.41
C GLN A 206 -15.41 -16.27 15.89
N PRO A 207 -16.50 -16.13 16.68
CA PRO A 207 -16.44 -16.33 18.13
C PRO A 207 -16.16 -17.78 18.54
N GLY A 208 -16.40 -18.76 17.68
CA GLY A 208 -16.23 -20.20 17.90
C GLY A 208 -17.53 -20.96 17.62
N VAL A 209 -17.43 -22.16 17.05
CA VAL A 209 -18.57 -23.01 16.65
C VAL A 209 -19.64 -23.16 17.74
N PRO A 210 -19.31 -23.46 19.02
CA PRO A 210 -20.33 -23.58 20.06
C PRO A 210 -21.06 -22.27 20.38
N ALA A 211 -20.42 -21.10 20.24
CA ALA A 211 -21.12 -19.82 20.44
C ALA A 211 -22.18 -19.60 19.40
N ILE A 212 -21.81 -19.80 18.14
CA ILE A 212 -22.68 -19.54 17.01
C ILE A 212 -23.91 -20.44 17.13
N ALA A 213 -23.70 -21.73 17.46
CA ALA A 213 -24.80 -22.67 17.68
C ALA A 213 -25.68 -22.32 18.90
N VAL A 214 -25.11 -21.82 19.99
CA VAL A 214 -25.90 -21.40 21.18
C VAL A 214 -26.67 -20.11 20.90
N ALA A 215 -26.00 -19.10 20.33
CA ALA A 215 -26.61 -17.80 20.02
C ALA A 215 -27.72 -17.93 18.96
N GLY A 216 -27.58 -18.87 18.03
CA GLY A 216 -28.59 -19.15 17.00
C GLY A 216 -29.77 -20.01 17.47
N ALA A 217 -29.79 -20.48 18.72
CA ALA A 217 -30.86 -21.33 19.24
C ALA A 217 -31.76 -20.53 20.21
N PRO A 218 -33.03 -20.25 19.88
CA PRO A 218 -33.92 -19.47 20.74
C PRO A 218 -34.18 -20.16 22.09
N LEU A 219 -34.35 -19.36 23.15
CA LEU A 219 -34.72 -19.85 24.48
C LEU A 219 -36.24 -20.05 24.55
N GLY A 220 -36.68 -21.29 24.81
CA GLY A 220 -38.10 -21.65 24.85
C GLY A 220 -38.71 -21.89 23.47
N ASP A 221 -40.02 -21.66 23.38
CA ASP A 221 -40.85 -21.99 22.21
C ASP A 221 -41.17 -20.76 21.34
N ASN A 222 -40.67 -19.57 21.66
CA ASN A 222 -40.96 -18.37 20.88
C ASN A 222 -40.33 -18.46 19.48
N GLY A 223 -41.05 -17.98 18.46
CA GLY A 223 -40.52 -17.86 17.11
C GLY A 223 -39.36 -16.86 17.04
N ALA A 224 -38.34 -17.14 16.21
CA ALA A 224 -37.15 -16.29 16.11
C ALA A 224 -36.53 -16.26 14.71
N ILE A 225 -36.03 -15.09 14.31
CA ILE A 225 -35.18 -14.89 13.12
C ILE A 225 -33.72 -14.82 13.57
N VAL A 226 -32.88 -15.70 13.02
CA VAL A 226 -31.46 -15.84 13.38
C VAL A 226 -30.59 -15.23 12.28
N GLY A 227 -29.73 -14.27 12.63
CA GLY A 227 -28.75 -13.66 11.73
C GLY A 227 -27.41 -14.40 11.73
N LEU A 228 -26.98 -14.85 10.55
CA LEU A 228 -25.67 -15.43 10.24
C LEU A 228 -25.10 -14.75 8.99
N HIS A 229 -23.84 -15.04 8.65
CA HIS A 229 -23.16 -14.46 7.49
C HIS A 229 -22.67 -15.55 6.55
N ASP A 230 -22.94 -15.40 5.25
CA ASP A 230 -22.37 -16.22 4.19
C ASP A 230 -21.30 -15.49 3.36
N GLY A 231 -21.00 -14.22 3.68
CA GLY A 231 -19.89 -13.45 3.11
C GLY A 231 -19.06 -12.69 4.16
N GLY A 232 -18.27 -11.71 3.72
CA GLY A 232 -17.57 -10.78 4.63
C GLY A 232 -16.33 -11.32 5.35
N GLY A 233 -15.68 -12.38 4.83
CA GLY A 233 -14.44 -12.97 5.38
C GLY A 233 -14.53 -14.48 5.59
N ASP A 234 -13.67 -15.07 6.44
CA ASP A 234 -13.68 -16.52 6.71
C ASP A 234 -14.93 -16.99 7.47
N ARG A 235 -15.80 -17.77 6.81
CA ARG A 235 -17.05 -18.34 7.38
C ARG A 235 -16.93 -19.81 7.80
N SER A 236 -15.72 -20.34 7.99
CA SER A 236 -15.49 -21.74 8.38
C SER A 236 -16.15 -22.15 9.70
N GLN A 237 -16.31 -21.20 10.62
CA GLN A 237 -17.00 -21.44 11.89
C GLN A 237 -18.52 -21.44 11.73
N THR A 238 -19.07 -20.53 10.93
CA THR A 238 -20.49 -20.49 10.59
C THR A 238 -20.91 -21.82 9.98
N LEU A 239 -20.17 -22.27 8.96
CA LEU A 239 -20.43 -23.55 8.28
C LEU A 239 -20.46 -24.73 9.26
N ARG A 240 -19.45 -24.86 10.13
CA ARG A 240 -19.39 -25.93 11.13
C ARG A 240 -20.46 -25.81 12.22
N ALA A 241 -20.90 -24.60 12.54
CA ALA A 241 -21.96 -24.37 13.52
C ALA A 241 -23.32 -24.86 13.02
N LEU A 242 -23.58 -24.86 11.71
CA LEU A 242 -24.81 -25.41 11.14
C LEU A 242 -24.98 -26.90 11.47
N ASP A 243 -23.89 -27.67 11.44
CA ASP A 243 -23.89 -29.10 11.79
C ASP A 243 -24.19 -29.36 13.29
N THR A 244 -24.17 -28.32 14.14
CA THR A 244 -24.56 -28.41 15.55
C THR A 244 -25.94 -27.77 15.80
N LEU A 245 -26.19 -26.62 15.18
CA LEU A 245 -27.40 -25.82 15.35
C LEU A 245 -28.62 -26.54 14.79
N LEU A 246 -28.57 -26.98 13.53
CA LEU A 246 -29.73 -27.58 12.85
C LEU A 246 -30.22 -28.87 13.54
N PRO A 247 -29.35 -29.83 13.91
CA PRO A 247 -29.78 -30.98 14.71
C PRO A 247 -30.34 -30.61 16.09
N THR A 248 -29.89 -29.49 16.67
CA THR A 248 -30.39 -29.01 17.97
C THR A 248 -31.77 -28.40 17.85
N LEU A 249 -32.04 -27.61 16.80
CA LEU A 249 -33.37 -27.10 16.50
C LEU A 249 -34.34 -28.25 16.20
N HIS A 250 -33.90 -29.25 15.42
CA HIS A 250 -34.71 -30.43 15.13
C HIS A 250 -35.06 -31.26 16.36
N ARG A 251 -34.07 -31.54 17.24
CA ARG A 251 -34.32 -32.26 18.52
C ARG A 251 -35.25 -31.52 19.48
N ARG A 252 -35.32 -30.19 19.36
CA ARG A 252 -36.25 -29.35 20.13
C ARG A 252 -37.60 -29.17 19.43
N GLU A 253 -37.84 -29.90 18.34
CA GLU A 253 -39.08 -29.84 17.57
C GLU A 253 -39.43 -28.40 17.12
N LEU A 254 -38.40 -27.60 16.82
CA LEU A 254 -38.52 -26.28 16.21
C LEU A 254 -38.45 -26.42 14.69
N ARG A 255 -39.42 -25.81 13.99
CA ARG A 255 -39.53 -25.91 12.54
C ARG A 255 -38.67 -24.83 11.88
N VAL A 256 -37.64 -25.26 11.13
CA VAL A 256 -36.80 -24.34 10.35
C VAL A 256 -37.51 -23.95 9.07
N VAL A 257 -37.69 -22.65 8.81
CA VAL A 257 -38.49 -22.10 7.72
C VAL A 257 -37.78 -20.89 7.08
N THR A 258 -38.21 -20.49 5.88
CA THR A 258 -37.86 -19.14 5.38
C THR A 258 -38.67 -18.06 6.12
N VAL A 259 -38.29 -16.78 5.96
CA VAL A 259 -38.98 -15.69 6.67
C VAL A 259 -40.44 -15.60 6.21
N SER A 260 -40.70 -15.65 4.91
CA SER A 260 -42.08 -15.63 4.38
C SER A 260 -42.90 -16.86 4.79
N GLU A 261 -42.32 -18.06 4.76
CA GLU A 261 -43.00 -19.28 5.21
C GLU A 261 -43.40 -19.21 6.69
N GLY A 262 -42.53 -18.65 7.54
CA GLY A 262 -42.82 -18.44 8.95
C GLY A 262 -43.96 -17.45 9.18
N LEU A 263 -44.06 -16.40 8.36
CA LEU A 263 -45.14 -15.41 8.44
C LEU A 263 -46.48 -15.92 7.90
N GLY A 264 -46.51 -17.06 7.19
CA GLY A 264 -47.71 -17.56 6.52
C GLY A 264 -48.15 -16.72 5.31
N GLU A 265 -47.28 -15.84 4.82
CA GLU A 265 -47.53 -14.99 3.67
C GLU A 265 -46.67 -15.48 2.50
N PRO A 266 -47.27 -15.90 1.37
CA PRO A 266 -46.49 -16.35 0.22
C PRO A 266 -45.58 -15.23 -0.27
N ILE A 267 -44.38 -15.61 -0.70
CA ILE A 267 -43.33 -14.69 -1.12
C ILE A 267 -43.93 -13.68 -2.12
N PRO A 268 -43.77 -12.36 -1.93
CA PRO A 268 -44.11 -11.38 -2.95
C PRO A 268 -43.10 -11.43 -4.11
N VAL A 269 -42.88 -12.60 -4.72
CA VAL A 269 -42.10 -12.74 -5.94
C VAL A 269 -42.98 -12.34 -7.11
N ARG A 270 -42.75 -11.16 -7.67
CA ARG A 270 -43.31 -10.81 -8.97
C ARG A 270 -42.33 -11.21 -10.06
N GLU A 271 -42.84 -11.55 -11.25
CA GLU A 271 -41.96 -11.63 -12.42
C GLU A 271 -41.34 -10.25 -12.67
N ALA A 272 -40.02 -10.22 -12.81
CA ALA A 272 -39.32 -8.98 -13.07
C ALA A 272 -39.64 -8.48 -14.48
N GLY A 273 -40.15 -7.24 -14.57
CA GLY A 273 -40.38 -6.58 -15.85
C GLY A 273 -39.11 -6.53 -16.71
N SER A 274 -39.27 -6.61 -18.03
CA SER A 274 -38.15 -6.65 -18.99
C SER A 274 -37.19 -5.46 -18.84
N GLY A 275 -37.69 -4.29 -18.41
CA GLY A 275 -36.86 -3.12 -18.15
C GLY A 275 -35.89 -3.29 -16.97
N ALA A 276 -36.29 -3.95 -15.88
CA ALA A 276 -35.41 -4.22 -14.74
C ALA A 276 -34.30 -5.20 -15.13
N ARG A 277 -34.66 -6.26 -15.86
CA ARG A 277 -33.69 -7.23 -16.41
C ARG A 277 -32.69 -6.57 -17.36
N ALA A 278 -33.14 -5.67 -18.23
CA ALA A 278 -32.27 -4.94 -19.15
C ALA A 278 -31.31 -3.98 -18.42
N ARG A 279 -31.80 -3.24 -17.42
CA ARG A 279 -30.95 -2.36 -16.60
C ARG A 279 -29.92 -3.15 -15.78
N GLY A 280 -30.33 -4.25 -15.15
CA GLY A 280 -29.40 -5.16 -14.46
C GLY A 280 -28.37 -5.74 -15.42
N ALA A 281 -28.76 -6.10 -16.64
CA ALA A 281 -27.82 -6.56 -17.66
C ALA A 281 -26.80 -5.48 -18.08
N ALA A 282 -27.23 -4.23 -18.25
CA ALA A 282 -26.32 -3.13 -18.51
C ALA A 282 -25.37 -2.87 -17.33
N LEU A 283 -25.87 -2.95 -16.09
CA LEU A 283 -25.08 -2.79 -14.87
C LEU A 283 -23.98 -3.86 -14.76
N ALA A 284 -24.32 -5.13 -14.96
CA ALA A 284 -23.37 -6.23 -14.93
C ALA A 284 -22.28 -6.10 -16.01
N VAL A 285 -22.63 -5.63 -17.22
CA VAL A 285 -21.63 -5.35 -18.28
C VAL A 285 -20.69 -4.22 -17.86
N VAL A 286 -21.22 -3.15 -17.26
CA VAL A 286 -20.42 -2.02 -16.78
C VAL A 286 -19.51 -2.45 -15.61
N GLN A 287 -20.00 -3.20 -14.62
CA GLN A 287 -19.18 -3.71 -13.52
C GLN A 287 -18.11 -4.68 -14.02
N SER A 288 -18.47 -5.69 -14.81
CA SER A 288 -17.52 -6.69 -15.35
C SER A 288 -16.47 -6.05 -16.27
N GLY A 289 -16.88 -5.09 -17.09
CA GLY A 289 -15.94 -4.32 -17.92
C GLY A 289 -15.00 -3.47 -17.07
N SER A 290 -15.49 -2.94 -15.94
CA SER A 290 -14.72 -2.11 -15.03
C SER A 290 -13.69 -2.91 -14.24
N THR A 291 -14.05 -4.09 -13.73
CA THR A 291 -13.12 -5.02 -13.08
C THR A 291 -12.06 -5.52 -14.06
N LEU A 292 -12.45 -5.91 -15.28
CA LEU A 292 -11.49 -6.28 -16.33
C LEU A 292 -10.50 -5.14 -16.63
N VAL A 293 -10.96 -3.89 -16.73
CA VAL A 293 -10.07 -2.73 -16.94
C VAL A 293 -9.10 -2.57 -15.76
N ALA A 294 -9.58 -2.69 -14.52
CA ALA A 294 -8.73 -2.61 -13.33
C ALA A 294 -7.67 -3.72 -13.30
N ASP A 295 -8.04 -4.98 -13.60
CA ASP A 295 -7.14 -6.13 -13.65
C ASP A 295 -6.08 -5.98 -14.75
N LEU A 296 -6.50 -5.57 -15.95
CA LEU A 296 -5.59 -5.30 -17.06
C LEU A 296 -4.60 -4.18 -16.69
N LEU A 297 -5.08 -3.10 -16.07
CA LEU A 297 -4.21 -2.02 -15.60
C LEU A 297 -3.22 -2.50 -14.54
N PHE A 298 -3.64 -3.37 -13.63
CA PHE A 298 -2.74 -3.97 -12.65
C PHE A 298 -1.63 -4.80 -13.33
N VAL A 299 -1.98 -5.65 -14.29
CA VAL A 299 -0.99 -6.43 -15.07
C VAL A 299 -0.03 -5.51 -15.83
N LEU A 300 -0.54 -4.43 -16.44
CA LEU A 300 0.27 -3.45 -17.15
C LEU A 300 1.19 -2.65 -16.20
N LEU A 301 0.71 -2.33 -14.99
CA LEU A 301 1.51 -1.72 -13.93
C LEU A 301 2.67 -2.63 -13.52
N VAL A 302 2.38 -3.90 -13.23
CA VAL A 302 3.42 -4.89 -12.86
C VAL A 302 4.45 -5.00 -13.99
N THR A 303 3.98 -5.07 -15.24
CA THR A 303 4.83 -5.12 -16.43
C THR A 303 5.73 -3.87 -16.54
N ALA A 304 5.16 -2.67 -16.40
CA ALA A 304 5.90 -1.40 -16.45
C ALA A 304 6.95 -1.32 -15.33
N THR A 305 6.62 -1.81 -14.15
CA THR A 305 7.51 -1.84 -12.97
C THR A 305 8.68 -2.79 -13.19
N VAL A 306 8.40 -4.01 -13.68
CA VAL A 306 9.41 -5.00 -14.02
C VAL A 306 10.34 -4.48 -15.12
N LEU A 307 9.81 -3.82 -16.16
CA LEU A 307 10.63 -3.19 -17.20
C LEU A 307 11.54 -2.09 -16.62
N ALA A 308 11.01 -1.23 -15.74
CA ALA A 308 11.81 -0.17 -15.11
C ALA A 308 12.95 -0.73 -14.24
N LEU A 309 12.66 -1.73 -13.40
CA LEU A 309 13.66 -2.42 -12.57
C LEU A 309 14.70 -3.14 -13.43
N THR A 310 14.27 -3.82 -14.49
CA THR A 310 15.14 -4.53 -15.42
C THR A 310 16.08 -3.55 -16.13
N ARG A 311 15.56 -2.41 -16.61
CA ARG A 311 16.38 -1.36 -17.22
C ARG A 311 17.45 -0.85 -16.27
N MET A 312 17.07 -0.52 -15.04
CA MET A 312 18.00 -0.02 -14.01
C MET A 312 19.09 -1.04 -13.69
N ALA A 313 18.74 -2.33 -13.60
CA ALA A 313 19.70 -3.41 -13.38
C ALA A 313 20.68 -3.54 -14.57
N ILE A 314 20.18 -3.54 -15.81
CA ILE A 314 21.00 -3.58 -17.03
C ILE A 314 21.95 -2.38 -17.08
N GLN A 315 21.43 -1.18 -16.83
CA GLN A 315 22.20 0.06 -16.82
C GLN A 315 23.31 0.02 -15.77
N ALA A 316 23.00 -0.35 -14.52
CA ALA A 316 23.98 -0.45 -13.45
C ALA A 316 25.07 -1.50 -13.74
N ALA A 317 24.68 -2.68 -14.22
CA ALA A 317 25.61 -3.76 -14.55
C ALA A 317 26.54 -3.40 -15.72
N CYS A 318 25.99 -2.87 -16.81
CA CYS A 318 26.77 -2.47 -17.98
C CYS A 318 27.67 -1.27 -17.68
N ALA A 319 27.19 -0.28 -16.93
CA ALA A 319 28.01 0.85 -16.51
C ALA A 319 29.18 0.43 -15.62
N TRP A 320 28.95 -0.51 -14.71
CA TRP A 320 30.02 -1.13 -13.92
C TRP A 320 31.02 -1.88 -14.81
N GLN A 321 30.55 -2.70 -15.74
CA GLN A 321 31.40 -3.46 -16.65
C GLN A 321 32.24 -2.55 -17.56
N HIS A 322 31.62 -1.51 -18.14
CA HIS A 322 32.30 -0.50 -18.95
C HIS A 322 33.38 0.23 -18.13
N SER A 323 33.06 0.64 -16.89
CA SER A 323 34.04 1.31 -16.01
C SER A 323 35.26 0.43 -15.67
N ARG A 324 35.08 -0.90 -15.59
CA ARG A 324 36.17 -1.87 -15.39
C ARG A 324 37.04 -2.02 -16.63
N ARG A 325 36.43 -2.07 -17.82
CA ARG A 325 37.16 -2.15 -19.11
C ARG A 325 38.01 -0.91 -19.32
N ARG A 326 37.45 0.29 -19.08
CA ARG A 326 38.16 1.58 -19.22
C ARG A 326 39.39 1.72 -18.31
N ARG A 327 39.33 1.27 -17.05
CA ARG A 327 40.50 1.32 -16.14
C ARG A 327 41.69 0.49 -16.62
N LYS A 328 41.45 -0.58 -17.40
CA LYS A 328 42.51 -1.43 -17.95
C LYS A 328 43.12 -0.86 -19.25
N ALA A 329 42.47 0.08 -19.92
CA ALA A 329 42.85 0.59 -21.23
C ALA A 329 43.76 1.83 -21.21
N ILE A 330 44.39 2.14 -20.07
CA ILE A 330 45.29 3.30 -19.95
C ILE A 330 46.72 2.87 -20.33
N GLU A 331 46.99 2.81 -21.63
CA GLU A 331 48.32 2.98 -22.20
C GLU A 331 48.24 4.07 -23.26
N ASP A 332 48.98 5.15 -23.03
CA ASP A 332 49.03 6.32 -23.90
C ASP A 332 50.17 6.16 -24.90
N VAL A 333 49.84 5.98 -26.17
CA VAL A 333 50.81 5.92 -27.26
C VAL A 333 50.25 6.85 -28.34
N GLY A 334 51.02 7.87 -28.71
CA GLY A 334 50.60 9.04 -29.49
C GLY A 334 50.07 8.72 -30.88
N HIS A 335 48.79 8.37 -30.97
CA HIS A 335 48.07 8.22 -32.23
C HIS A 335 47.33 9.51 -32.58
N THR A 336 47.92 10.30 -33.50
CA THR A 336 47.41 11.60 -33.94
C THR A 336 47.32 11.67 -35.47
N PRO A 337 46.42 10.90 -36.11
CA PRO A 337 46.20 10.96 -37.56
C PRO A 337 45.58 12.29 -37.99
N ALA A 338 45.72 12.67 -39.26
CA ALA A 338 45.07 13.85 -39.81
C ALA A 338 43.54 13.75 -39.78
N VAL A 339 42.85 14.86 -39.53
CA VAL A 339 41.39 14.91 -39.33
C VAL A 339 40.74 16.02 -40.14
N SER A 340 39.59 15.73 -40.75
CA SER A 340 38.69 16.74 -41.32
C SER A 340 37.47 16.89 -40.42
N VAL A 341 37.27 18.06 -39.83
CA VAL A 341 36.07 18.42 -39.06
C VAL A 341 35.07 19.09 -39.98
N ILE A 342 33.80 18.65 -39.93
CA ILE A 342 32.71 19.19 -40.73
C ILE A 342 31.69 19.82 -39.80
N VAL A 343 31.36 21.08 -40.08
CA VAL A 343 30.39 21.87 -39.32
C VAL A 343 29.26 22.29 -40.26
N PRO A 344 28.07 21.66 -40.21
CA PRO A 344 26.92 22.13 -40.97
C PRO A 344 26.35 23.38 -40.28
N ALA A 345 26.08 24.43 -41.07
CA ALA A 345 25.59 25.70 -40.55
C ALA A 345 24.38 26.19 -41.38
N HIS A 346 23.33 26.62 -40.71
CA HIS A 346 22.19 27.32 -41.31
C HIS A 346 21.63 28.30 -40.28
N ASN A 347 21.81 29.60 -40.51
CA ASN A 347 21.44 30.66 -39.57
C ASN A 347 22.07 30.49 -38.16
N GLU A 348 23.39 30.31 -38.11
CA GLU A 348 24.19 30.09 -36.89
C GLU A 348 25.10 31.29 -36.55
N ALA A 349 24.79 32.50 -37.05
CA ALA A 349 25.65 33.68 -36.86
C ALA A 349 25.95 33.98 -35.38
N ALA A 350 25.04 33.63 -34.48
CA ALA A 350 25.20 33.82 -33.03
C ALA A 350 26.26 32.90 -32.38
N ASN A 351 26.52 31.71 -32.94
CA ASN A 351 27.31 30.67 -32.29
C ASN A 351 28.57 30.30 -33.08
N ILE A 352 28.54 30.43 -34.41
CA ILE A 352 29.53 29.82 -35.30
C ILE A 352 30.96 30.27 -34.99
N ALA A 353 31.18 31.54 -34.63
CA ALA A 353 32.52 32.04 -34.31
C ALA A 353 33.15 31.28 -33.12
N ALA A 354 32.41 31.11 -32.03
CA ALA A 354 32.88 30.41 -30.84
C ALA A 354 33.15 28.92 -31.12
N VAL A 355 32.36 28.30 -32.01
CA VAL A 355 32.57 26.90 -32.43
C VAL A 355 33.89 26.76 -33.18
N ILE A 356 34.13 27.60 -34.20
CA ILE A 356 35.38 27.54 -35.00
C ILE A 356 36.60 27.87 -34.14
N GLU A 357 36.52 28.88 -33.28
CA GLU A 357 37.58 29.21 -32.32
C GLU A 357 37.89 28.02 -31.40
N SER A 358 36.86 27.32 -30.90
CA SER A 358 37.07 26.14 -30.03
C SER A 358 37.74 24.96 -30.75
N LEU A 359 37.45 24.79 -32.06
CA LEU A 359 38.07 23.76 -32.89
C LEU A 359 39.56 24.03 -33.10
N VAL A 360 39.91 25.26 -33.47
CA VAL A 360 41.32 25.66 -33.66
C VAL A 360 42.08 25.65 -32.32
N ALA A 361 41.42 26.01 -31.22
CA ALA A 361 42.01 26.00 -29.87
C ALA A 361 42.38 24.61 -29.34
N THR A 362 41.94 23.52 -30.00
CA THR A 362 42.40 22.17 -29.68
C THR A 362 43.89 21.95 -30.02
N ALA A 363 44.49 22.83 -30.81
CA ALA A 363 45.88 22.75 -31.28
C ALA A 363 46.23 21.39 -31.90
N TYR A 364 45.26 20.77 -32.58
CA TYR A 364 45.46 19.47 -33.23
C TYR A 364 46.39 19.62 -34.45
N PRO A 365 47.45 18.79 -34.60
CA PRO A 365 48.55 19.07 -35.54
C PRO A 365 48.16 19.15 -37.03
N ASP A 366 47.29 18.25 -37.50
CA ASP A 366 46.86 18.18 -38.90
C ASP A 366 45.32 18.20 -38.97
N LEU A 367 44.79 19.42 -38.90
CA LEU A 367 43.37 19.72 -38.77
C LEU A 367 42.87 20.51 -39.99
N GLU A 368 41.89 19.94 -40.67
CA GLU A 368 41.06 20.65 -41.66
C GLU A 368 39.68 20.92 -41.04
N VAL A 369 39.19 22.15 -41.11
CA VAL A 369 37.82 22.50 -40.71
C VAL A 369 37.05 22.96 -41.94
N ILE A 370 35.93 22.30 -42.21
CA ILE A 370 35.02 22.60 -43.33
C ILE A 370 33.68 23.03 -42.75
N VAL A 371 33.35 24.31 -42.90
CA VAL A 371 32.02 24.82 -42.58
C VAL A 371 31.17 24.75 -43.83
N VAL A 372 30.03 24.06 -43.76
CA VAL A 372 29.08 23.97 -44.89
C VAL A 372 27.88 24.83 -44.58
N ASP A 373 27.80 25.98 -45.25
CA ASP A 373 26.68 26.91 -45.17
C ASP A 373 25.53 26.44 -46.07
N ASP A 374 24.46 25.94 -45.45
CA ASP A 374 23.27 25.38 -46.10
C ASP A 374 22.24 26.47 -46.44
N GLY A 375 22.70 27.51 -47.14
CA GLY A 375 21.89 28.64 -47.57
C GLY A 375 21.39 29.50 -46.42
N SER A 376 22.29 29.94 -45.53
CA SER A 376 21.93 30.88 -44.46
C SER A 376 21.42 32.21 -45.02
N THR A 377 20.50 32.82 -44.27
CA THR A 377 19.93 34.14 -44.54
C THR A 377 20.51 35.25 -43.64
N ASP A 378 21.41 34.88 -42.74
CA ASP A 378 22.17 35.76 -41.86
C ASP A 378 23.68 35.75 -42.21
N ASP A 379 24.49 36.45 -41.41
CA ASP A 379 25.92 36.63 -41.64
C ASP A 379 26.78 35.37 -41.36
N THR A 380 26.20 34.17 -41.22
CA THR A 380 26.91 32.96 -40.77
C THR A 380 28.19 32.67 -41.57
N ALA A 381 28.08 32.60 -42.90
CA ALA A 381 29.22 32.30 -43.76
C ALA A 381 30.25 33.43 -43.75
N ASP A 382 29.78 34.69 -43.76
CA ASP A 382 30.65 35.88 -43.77
C ASP A 382 31.44 36.01 -42.47
N ILE A 383 30.87 35.61 -41.32
CA ILE A 383 31.57 35.56 -40.03
C ILE A 383 32.74 34.60 -40.11
N VAL A 384 32.55 33.39 -40.65
CA VAL A 384 33.61 32.38 -40.73
C VAL A 384 34.72 32.83 -41.67
N GLU A 385 34.37 33.42 -42.82
CA GLU A 385 35.36 33.97 -43.76
C GLU A 385 36.17 35.12 -43.14
N ARG A 386 35.53 36.02 -42.36
CA ARG A 386 36.21 37.12 -41.65
C ARG A 386 37.18 36.65 -40.56
N LEU A 387 36.98 35.48 -39.96
CA LEU A 387 37.89 34.97 -38.93
C LEU A 387 39.29 34.68 -39.49
N GLY A 388 39.41 34.34 -40.79
CA GLY A 388 40.69 34.16 -41.47
C GLY A 388 41.61 33.10 -40.83
N LEU A 389 41.05 32.12 -40.13
CA LEU A 389 41.82 31.12 -39.37
C LEU A 389 42.44 30.07 -40.30
N PRO A 390 43.70 29.66 -40.06
CA PRO A 390 44.39 28.67 -40.88
C PRO A 390 43.70 27.30 -40.78
N GLY A 391 43.59 26.60 -41.92
CA GLY A 391 42.96 25.27 -41.99
C GLY A 391 41.43 25.28 -41.99
N VAL A 392 40.78 26.47 -41.92
CA VAL A 392 39.32 26.62 -41.99
C VAL A 392 38.89 27.06 -43.40
N ARG A 393 37.85 26.43 -43.94
CA ARG A 393 37.20 26.87 -45.19
C ARG A 393 35.68 26.77 -45.14
N VAL A 394 35.01 27.58 -45.95
CA VAL A 394 33.55 27.60 -46.08
C VAL A 394 33.14 27.03 -47.44
N ILE A 395 32.09 26.21 -47.46
CA ILE A 395 31.39 25.74 -48.65
C ILE A 395 29.96 26.28 -48.57
N ARG A 396 29.55 27.11 -49.53
CA ARG A 396 28.18 27.63 -49.60
C ARG A 396 27.35 26.78 -50.56
N GLN A 397 26.15 26.38 -50.14
CA GLN A 397 25.19 25.63 -50.97
C GLN A 397 23.77 26.19 -50.82
N ALA A 398 22.85 25.79 -51.71
CA ALA A 398 21.43 26.08 -51.52
C ALA A 398 20.86 25.22 -50.38
N ASN A 399 19.91 25.77 -49.62
CA ASN A 399 19.30 25.08 -48.48
C ASN A 399 18.65 23.75 -48.91
N ALA A 400 19.28 22.66 -48.51
CA ALA A 400 18.86 21.29 -48.81
C ALA A 400 18.72 20.43 -47.53
N GLY A 401 18.95 21.03 -46.36
CA GLY A 401 18.86 20.41 -45.06
C GLY A 401 20.19 19.85 -44.55
N LYS A 402 20.28 19.70 -43.23
CA LYS A 402 21.49 19.28 -42.49
C LYS A 402 22.18 18.05 -43.06
N ALA A 403 21.44 17.00 -43.44
CA ALA A 403 22.02 15.77 -43.98
C ALA A 403 22.75 16.02 -45.32
N SER A 404 22.22 16.91 -46.17
CA SER A 404 22.85 17.29 -47.43
C SER A 404 24.13 18.10 -47.18
N ALA A 405 24.08 19.07 -46.26
CA ALA A 405 25.25 19.87 -45.88
C ALA A 405 26.39 19.01 -45.29
N LEU A 406 26.05 18.07 -44.41
CA LEU A 406 27.02 17.11 -43.87
C LEU A 406 27.64 16.25 -44.98
N GLN A 407 26.84 15.75 -45.93
CA GLN A 407 27.35 14.95 -47.05
C GLN A 407 28.29 15.75 -47.94
N ALA A 408 27.93 17.00 -48.30
CA ALA A 408 28.79 17.88 -49.08
C ALA A 408 30.14 18.14 -48.39
N GLY A 409 30.14 18.29 -47.06
CA GLY A 409 31.37 18.39 -46.28
C GLY A 409 32.19 17.10 -46.28
N ILE A 410 31.55 15.93 -46.21
CA ILE A 410 32.22 14.62 -46.22
C ILE A 410 32.90 14.39 -47.57
N ASP A 411 32.21 14.74 -48.66
CA ASP A 411 32.72 14.61 -50.03
C ASP A 411 33.90 15.56 -50.27
N ALA A 412 33.87 16.74 -49.65
CA ALA A 412 34.95 17.71 -49.75
C ALA A 412 36.16 17.39 -48.86
N ALA A 413 36.01 16.57 -47.80
CA ALA A 413 37.06 16.31 -46.81
C ALA A 413 38.34 15.72 -47.44
N ARG A 414 39.51 16.10 -46.93
CA ARG A 414 40.80 15.55 -47.40
C ARG A 414 41.23 14.28 -46.66
N HIS A 415 40.86 14.14 -45.38
CA HIS A 415 41.40 13.09 -44.50
C HIS A 415 40.45 11.88 -44.31
N ASP A 416 41.01 10.68 -44.10
CA ASP A 416 40.22 9.45 -43.88
C ASP A 416 39.36 9.53 -42.61
N LEU A 417 39.82 10.22 -41.57
CA LEU A 417 39.02 10.45 -40.36
C LEU A 417 38.26 11.77 -40.47
N VAL A 418 36.95 11.65 -40.32
CA VAL A 418 36.01 12.77 -40.43
C VAL A 418 35.28 12.94 -39.11
N VAL A 419 35.25 14.15 -38.56
CA VAL A 419 34.53 14.47 -37.33
C VAL A 419 33.38 15.41 -37.65
N LEU A 420 32.16 15.01 -37.30
CA LEU A 420 30.96 15.80 -37.46
C LEU A 420 30.67 16.54 -36.15
N VAL A 421 30.54 17.86 -36.22
CA VAL A 421 30.28 18.75 -35.07
C VAL A 421 29.17 19.72 -35.45
N ASP A 422 28.14 19.87 -34.62
CA ASP A 422 27.05 20.82 -34.88
C ASP A 422 27.54 22.28 -34.74
N GLY A 423 26.95 23.20 -35.52
CA GLY A 423 27.28 24.65 -35.49
C GLY A 423 26.98 25.38 -34.18
N ASP A 424 26.43 24.68 -33.17
CA ASP A 424 26.13 25.17 -31.82
C ASP A 424 26.95 24.46 -30.72
N THR A 425 28.03 23.74 -31.10
CA THR A 425 28.74 22.83 -30.20
C THR A 425 30.22 23.22 -30.01
N ILE A 426 30.61 23.47 -28.76
CA ILE A 426 31.98 23.83 -28.36
C ILE A 426 32.75 22.60 -27.86
N LEU A 427 33.97 22.40 -28.34
CA LEU A 427 34.83 21.28 -27.90
C LEU A 427 35.73 21.66 -26.72
N GLU A 428 36.04 20.68 -25.85
CA GLU A 428 37.16 20.82 -24.93
C GLU A 428 38.51 20.61 -25.66
N PRO A 429 39.62 21.24 -25.23
CA PRO A 429 40.91 21.17 -25.94
C PRO A 429 41.42 19.75 -26.26
N GLU A 430 41.24 18.77 -25.37
CA GLU A 430 41.69 17.39 -25.61
C GLU A 430 40.70 16.54 -26.42
N THR A 431 39.53 17.08 -26.77
CA THR A 431 38.41 16.29 -27.31
C THR A 431 38.76 15.61 -28.63
N LEU A 432 39.40 16.32 -29.57
CA LEU A 432 39.77 15.73 -30.86
C LEU A 432 40.77 14.57 -30.69
N HIS A 433 41.79 14.75 -29.85
CA HIS A 433 42.77 13.69 -29.51
C HIS A 433 42.09 12.45 -28.93
N LEU A 434 41.11 12.65 -28.05
CA LEU A 434 40.35 11.55 -27.45
C LEU A 434 39.43 10.86 -28.47
N MET A 435 38.80 11.61 -29.38
CA MET A 435 37.91 11.06 -30.41
C MET A 435 38.65 10.20 -31.45
N VAL A 436 39.90 10.53 -31.78
CA VAL A 436 40.68 9.75 -32.78
C VAL A 436 41.32 8.50 -32.20
N ARG A 437 41.64 8.50 -30.90
CA ARG A 437 42.39 7.42 -30.24
C ARG A 437 41.80 6.01 -30.47
N PRO A 438 40.46 5.80 -30.47
CA PRO A 438 39.89 4.48 -30.71
C PRO A 438 40.10 3.94 -32.13
N PHE A 439 40.37 4.77 -33.13
CA PHE A 439 40.59 4.34 -34.52
C PHE A 439 41.90 3.58 -34.75
N ARG A 440 42.73 3.43 -33.71
CA ARG A 440 43.85 2.48 -33.68
C ARG A 440 43.37 1.04 -33.90
N ASP A 441 42.18 0.70 -33.40
CA ASP A 441 41.50 -0.53 -33.80
C ASP A 441 40.90 -0.32 -35.20
N THR A 442 41.45 -1.03 -36.18
CA THR A 442 41.02 -0.94 -37.59
C THR A 442 39.58 -1.37 -37.79
N MET A 443 38.96 -2.08 -36.84
CA MET A 443 37.53 -2.44 -36.89
C MET A 443 36.61 -1.32 -36.38
N VAL A 444 37.14 -0.26 -35.79
CA VAL A 444 36.35 0.90 -35.36
C VAL A 444 36.04 1.78 -36.58
N GLY A 445 34.75 1.85 -36.89
CA GLY A 445 34.22 2.69 -37.97
C GLY A 445 33.66 4.03 -37.48
N ALA A 446 33.24 4.10 -36.21
CA ALA A 446 32.76 5.34 -35.61
C ALA A 446 33.01 5.42 -34.09
N VAL A 447 33.12 6.65 -33.60
CA VAL A 447 33.31 7.00 -32.18
C VAL A 447 32.26 8.03 -31.79
N ALA A 448 31.49 7.74 -30.75
CA ALA A 448 30.54 8.66 -30.13
C ALA A 448 31.20 9.44 -28.99
N GLY A 449 31.13 10.77 -29.06
CA GLY A 449 31.56 11.65 -27.97
C GLY A 449 30.49 11.84 -26.90
N ASN A 450 30.89 12.55 -25.83
CA ASN A 450 30.05 12.89 -24.69
C ASN A 450 29.51 14.33 -24.81
N ALA A 451 28.31 14.46 -25.39
CA ALA A 451 27.61 15.74 -25.46
C ALA A 451 27.11 16.17 -24.06
N LYS A 452 27.33 17.44 -23.71
CA LYS A 452 26.99 18.09 -22.44
C LYS A 452 26.12 19.32 -22.70
N VAL A 453 25.19 19.59 -21.79
CA VAL A 453 24.33 20.79 -21.84
C VAL A 453 25.10 22.01 -21.34
N ALA A 454 25.21 23.05 -22.16
CA ALA A 454 25.87 24.31 -21.80
C ALA A 454 24.97 25.22 -20.94
N ASN A 455 23.74 25.47 -21.38
CA ASN A 455 22.77 26.36 -20.74
C ASN A 455 21.98 25.67 -19.61
N ARG A 456 22.66 25.37 -18.50
CA ARG A 456 22.09 24.66 -17.33
C ARG A 456 21.25 25.56 -16.38
N GLY A 457 20.90 26.78 -16.80
CA GLY A 457 20.12 27.73 -16.01
C GLY A 457 18.66 27.28 -15.77
N GLY A 458 18.08 27.69 -14.64
CA GLY A 458 16.69 27.38 -14.29
C GLY A 458 16.41 25.89 -14.01
N LEU A 459 15.14 25.49 -13.97
CA LEU A 459 14.74 24.08 -13.78
C LEU A 459 14.84 23.28 -15.07
N LEU A 460 14.44 23.87 -16.21
CA LEU A 460 14.44 23.21 -17.52
C LEU A 460 15.84 22.79 -17.97
N GLY A 461 16.84 23.66 -17.80
CA GLY A 461 18.25 23.33 -18.11
C GLY A 461 18.80 22.23 -17.19
N ARG A 462 18.44 22.23 -15.90
CA ARG A 462 18.83 21.18 -14.95
C ARG A 462 18.20 19.82 -15.28
N TRP A 463 16.93 19.78 -15.68
CA TRP A 463 16.26 18.53 -16.09
C TRP A 463 16.82 17.94 -17.39
N GLN A 464 17.15 18.79 -18.37
CA GLN A 464 17.84 18.33 -19.58
C GLN A 464 19.25 17.83 -19.26
N HIS A 465 19.96 18.48 -18.35
CA HIS A 465 21.25 17.99 -17.86
C HIS A 465 21.12 16.61 -17.18
N LEU A 466 20.12 16.43 -16.31
CA LEU A 466 19.80 15.12 -15.71
C LEU A 466 19.54 14.07 -16.80
N GLU A 467 18.67 14.35 -17.76
CA GLU A 467 18.35 13.45 -18.89
C GLU A 467 19.60 13.02 -19.67
N TYR A 468 20.49 13.96 -20.00
CA TYR A 468 21.71 13.65 -20.74
C TYR A 468 22.61 12.66 -19.98
N VAL A 469 22.75 12.84 -18.66
CA VAL A 469 23.60 11.98 -17.82
C VAL A 469 22.94 10.63 -17.54
N ILE A 470 21.67 10.61 -17.12
CA ILE A 470 21.00 9.39 -16.62
C ILE A 470 20.35 8.55 -17.73
N ALA A 471 19.91 9.17 -18.82
CA ALA A 471 19.28 8.46 -19.94
C ALA A 471 20.29 8.23 -21.06
N PHE A 472 20.87 9.28 -21.65
CA PHE A 472 21.71 9.10 -22.85
C PHE A 472 23.06 8.47 -22.54
N ASN A 473 23.83 9.02 -21.59
CA ASN A 473 25.19 8.54 -21.33
C ASN A 473 25.21 7.15 -20.66
N LEU A 474 24.21 6.85 -19.83
CA LEU A 474 24.09 5.53 -19.24
C LEU A 474 23.69 4.46 -20.27
N ASP A 475 22.75 4.79 -21.17
CA ASP A 475 22.35 3.89 -22.26
C ASP A 475 23.50 3.67 -23.27
N ARG A 476 24.32 4.69 -23.57
CA ARG A 476 25.51 4.52 -24.43
C ARG A 476 26.48 3.49 -23.89
N ARG A 477 26.68 3.43 -22.57
CA ARG A 477 27.52 2.41 -21.92
C ARG A 477 26.92 1.01 -22.07
N VAL A 478 25.59 0.88 -21.99
CA VAL A 478 24.88 -0.37 -22.28
C VAL A 478 25.16 -0.80 -23.73
N PHE A 479 24.98 0.11 -24.68
CA PHE A 479 25.14 -0.20 -26.09
C PHE A 479 26.59 -0.50 -26.50
N GLU A 480 27.59 0.14 -25.89
CA GLU A 480 28.99 -0.20 -26.11
C GLU A 480 29.32 -1.61 -25.59
N VAL A 481 28.91 -1.92 -24.36
CA VAL A 481 29.10 -3.25 -23.76
C VAL A 481 28.43 -4.34 -24.59
N ALA A 482 27.23 -4.06 -25.10
CA ALA A 482 26.47 -4.96 -25.95
C ALA A 482 26.94 -4.98 -27.43
N SER A 483 27.82 -4.04 -27.81
CA SER A 483 28.34 -3.80 -29.17
C SER A 483 27.22 -3.59 -30.20
N CYS A 484 26.28 -2.70 -29.88
CA CYS A 484 25.11 -2.40 -30.69
C CYS A 484 24.68 -0.93 -30.60
N MET A 485 25.64 0.00 -30.65
CA MET A 485 25.38 1.45 -30.60
C MET A 485 24.37 1.86 -31.69
N PRO A 486 23.20 2.39 -31.31
CA PRO A 486 22.20 2.80 -32.29
C PRO A 486 22.40 4.23 -32.77
N THR A 487 23.08 5.09 -31.99
CA THR A 487 23.21 6.52 -32.29
C THR A 487 24.56 7.07 -31.81
N VAL A 488 25.36 7.58 -32.73
CA VAL A 488 26.43 8.56 -32.49
C VAL A 488 25.75 9.95 -32.50
N PRO A 489 25.90 10.78 -31.45
CA PRO A 489 25.22 12.07 -31.41
C PRO A 489 25.73 13.00 -32.50
N GLY A 490 24.82 13.69 -33.20
CA GLY A 490 25.19 14.70 -34.21
C GLY A 490 26.08 15.84 -33.69
N ALA A 491 26.03 16.14 -32.38
CA ALA A 491 26.85 17.17 -31.76
C ALA A 491 28.36 16.82 -31.73
N LEU A 492 28.73 15.53 -31.62
CA LEU A 492 30.12 15.10 -31.61
C LEU A 492 30.24 13.62 -32.02
N GLY A 493 30.57 13.39 -33.28
CA GLY A 493 30.80 12.05 -33.83
C GLY A 493 32.03 12.00 -34.73
N ALA A 494 32.88 10.99 -34.57
CA ALA A 494 34.00 10.75 -35.47
C ALA A 494 33.77 9.47 -36.27
N PHE A 495 34.16 9.47 -37.54
CA PHE A 495 33.90 8.39 -38.48
C PHE A 495 35.11 8.14 -39.36
N ARG A 496 35.32 6.87 -39.71
CA ARG A 496 36.23 6.50 -40.80
C ARG A 496 35.50 6.66 -42.12
N ARG A 497 36.12 7.25 -43.12
CA ARG A 497 35.51 7.47 -44.44
C ARG A 497 35.08 6.16 -45.08
N THR A 498 35.91 5.12 -45.02
CA THR A 498 35.55 3.79 -45.51
C THR A 498 34.30 3.21 -44.83
N ALA A 499 34.08 3.51 -43.54
CA ALA A 499 32.86 3.10 -42.84
C ALA A 499 31.64 3.91 -43.30
N LEU A 500 31.78 5.21 -43.56
CA LEU A 500 30.72 6.05 -44.13
C LEU A 500 30.31 5.57 -45.54
N THR A 501 31.29 5.28 -46.39
CA THR A 501 31.04 4.76 -47.75
C THR A 501 30.36 3.39 -47.69
N ALA A 502 30.82 2.49 -46.81
CA ALA A 502 30.18 1.17 -46.61
C ALA A 502 28.75 1.26 -46.07
N ALA A 503 28.44 2.31 -45.29
CA ALA A 503 27.09 2.58 -44.79
C ALA A 503 26.16 3.23 -45.84
N GLY A 504 26.69 3.67 -46.99
CA GLY A 504 25.94 4.34 -48.05
C GLY A 504 25.75 5.86 -47.86
N GLY A 505 26.55 6.49 -47.00
CA GLY A 505 26.49 7.93 -46.73
C GLY A 505 25.31 8.36 -45.84
N LEU A 506 25.04 9.68 -45.80
CA LEU A 506 23.90 10.20 -45.04
C LEU A 506 22.58 10.07 -45.80
N SER A 507 21.56 9.62 -45.09
CA SER A 507 20.22 9.39 -45.63
C SER A 507 19.27 10.54 -45.27
N VAL A 508 18.60 11.10 -46.28
CA VAL A 508 17.53 12.10 -46.11
C VAL A 508 16.16 11.46 -45.83
N ALA A 509 16.09 10.13 -45.74
CA ALA A 509 14.84 9.39 -45.57
C ALA A 509 14.31 9.41 -44.12
N THR A 510 15.12 9.86 -43.15
CA THR A 510 14.75 9.91 -41.73
C THR A 510 15.04 11.29 -41.13
N LEU A 511 14.32 11.65 -40.06
CA LEU A 511 14.53 12.93 -39.35
C LEU A 511 15.69 12.91 -38.34
N ALA A 512 16.26 11.74 -38.10
CA ALA A 512 17.39 11.50 -37.20
C ALA A 512 18.50 10.85 -38.03
N GLU A 513 19.15 11.68 -38.86
CA GLU A 513 20.18 11.29 -39.80
C GLU A 513 21.36 10.59 -39.12
N ASP A 514 21.67 11.01 -37.89
CA ASP A 514 22.75 10.49 -37.06
C ASP A 514 22.49 9.05 -36.58
N THR A 515 21.25 8.77 -36.20
CA THR A 515 20.77 7.45 -35.77
C THR A 515 20.72 6.48 -36.95
N ASP A 516 20.17 6.92 -38.09
CA ASP A 516 20.13 6.13 -39.33
C ASP A 516 21.55 5.75 -39.78
N LEU A 517 22.46 6.73 -39.90
CA LEU A 517 23.85 6.50 -40.26
C LEU A 517 24.53 5.52 -39.30
N THR A 518 24.36 5.69 -37.99
CA THR A 518 25.00 4.82 -37.00
C THR A 518 24.51 3.38 -37.11
N MET A 519 23.20 3.17 -37.30
CA MET A 519 22.64 1.84 -37.53
C MET A 519 23.16 1.22 -38.83
N ALA A 520 23.33 2.01 -39.89
CA ALA A 520 23.92 1.55 -41.15
C ALA A 520 25.40 1.13 -40.98
N VAL A 521 26.21 1.93 -40.27
CA VAL A 521 27.62 1.61 -39.94
C VAL A 521 27.71 0.29 -39.14
N CYS A 522 26.86 0.12 -38.12
CA CYS A 522 26.80 -1.12 -37.34
C CYS A 522 26.41 -2.34 -38.20
N ARG A 523 25.45 -2.17 -39.12
CA ARG A 523 25.02 -3.26 -40.03
C ARG A 523 26.08 -3.60 -41.08
N ALA A 524 26.88 -2.63 -41.50
CA ALA A 524 28.03 -2.83 -42.39
C ALA A 524 29.21 -3.56 -41.70
N GLY A 525 29.08 -3.94 -40.42
CA GLY A 525 30.05 -4.77 -39.70
C GLY A 525 31.07 -4.00 -38.86
N TRP A 526 31.01 -2.67 -38.87
CA TRP A 526 31.95 -1.82 -38.13
C TRP A 526 31.60 -1.74 -36.65
N LYS A 527 32.63 -1.63 -35.80
CA LYS A 527 32.45 -1.31 -34.39
C LYS A 527 32.18 0.17 -34.22
N VAL A 528 31.22 0.47 -33.36
CA VAL A 528 30.94 1.84 -32.89
C VAL A 528 31.19 1.86 -31.38
N VAL A 529 32.04 2.77 -30.92
CA VAL A 529 32.49 2.86 -29.53
C VAL A 529 32.11 4.20 -28.91
N TYR A 530 32.03 4.28 -27.58
CA TYR A 530 31.74 5.52 -26.88
C TYR A 530 32.98 5.99 -26.10
N GLU A 531 33.39 7.24 -26.34
CA GLU A 531 34.49 7.91 -25.65
C GLU A 531 33.93 8.89 -24.63
N ASP A 532 33.80 8.45 -23.37
CA ASP A 532 33.15 9.21 -22.32
C ASP A 532 33.96 10.43 -21.85
N ALA A 533 35.27 10.46 -22.13
CA ALA A 533 36.15 11.58 -21.82
C ALA A 533 36.14 12.69 -22.89
N ALA A 534 35.76 12.38 -24.14
CA ALA A 534 35.68 13.35 -25.23
C ALA A 534 34.41 14.20 -25.09
N CYS A 535 34.51 15.37 -24.44
CA CYS A 535 33.36 16.20 -24.11
C CYS A 535 33.13 17.32 -25.13
N ALA A 536 31.86 17.56 -25.44
CA ALA A 536 31.43 18.71 -26.23
C ALA A 536 30.20 19.36 -25.60
N TRP A 537 30.12 20.68 -25.65
CA TRP A 537 29.10 21.49 -24.97
C TRP A 537 28.15 22.11 -25.99
N THR A 538 26.87 21.73 -25.94
CA THR A 538 25.83 22.15 -26.90
C THR A 538 24.71 22.94 -26.21
N GLU A 539 24.06 23.84 -26.96
CA GLU A 539 22.90 24.58 -26.50
C GLU A 539 21.63 23.71 -26.50
N ALA A 540 21.06 23.46 -25.32
CA ALA A 540 19.80 22.74 -25.18
C ALA A 540 18.59 23.71 -25.32
N PRO A 541 17.41 23.22 -25.72
CA PRO A 541 16.17 24.01 -25.75
C PRO A 541 15.91 24.82 -24.47
N SER A 542 15.64 26.12 -24.61
CA SER A 542 15.38 27.03 -23.50
C SER A 542 13.90 27.20 -23.16
N SER A 543 12.99 26.63 -23.96
CA SER A 543 11.53 26.73 -23.76
C SER A 543 10.83 25.40 -23.92
N TRP A 544 9.66 25.24 -23.30
CA TRP A 544 8.86 24.00 -23.38
C TRP A 544 8.46 23.63 -24.81
N GLN A 545 8.14 24.62 -25.64
CA GLN A 545 7.75 24.41 -27.04
C GLN A 545 8.94 23.98 -27.92
N SER A 546 10.13 24.53 -27.68
CA SER A 546 11.34 24.11 -28.39
C SER A 546 11.79 22.71 -27.94
N LEU A 547 11.69 22.40 -26.64
CA LEU A 547 11.94 21.07 -26.09
C LEU A 547 11.00 20.02 -26.71
N TRP A 548 9.69 20.29 -26.74
CA TRP A 548 8.70 19.38 -27.33
C TRP A 548 9.06 19.03 -28.78
N ARG A 549 9.30 20.06 -29.61
CA ARG A 549 9.67 19.88 -31.02
C ARG A 549 10.92 19.04 -31.18
N GLN A 550 11.94 19.28 -30.34
CA GLN A 550 13.19 18.53 -30.39
C GLN A 550 12.98 17.06 -29.99
N ARG A 551 12.34 16.80 -28.85
CA ARG A 551 12.12 15.42 -28.36
C ARG A 551 11.19 14.63 -29.27
N TYR A 552 10.18 15.28 -29.85
CA TYR A 552 9.32 14.68 -30.87
C TYR A 552 10.10 14.27 -32.12
N ARG A 553 10.95 15.17 -32.64
CA ARG A 553 11.83 14.85 -33.79
C ARG A 553 12.75 13.67 -33.49
N TRP A 554 13.37 13.65 -32.31
CA TRP A 554 14.28 12.58 -31.91
C TRP A 554 13.54 11.25 -31.77
N CYS A 555 12.43 11.24 -31.02
CA CYS A 555 11.67 10.02 -30.78
C CYS A 555 11.11 9.44 -32.08
N TYR A 556 10.46 10.28 -32.91
CA TYR A 556 9.92 9.84 -34.18
C TYR A 556 11.02 9.45 -35.19
N GLY A 557 12.10 10.22 -35.29
CA GLY A 557 13.25 9.89 -36.15
C GLY A 557 13.91 8.57 -35.77
N THR A 558 14.05 8.28 -34.48
CA THR A 558 14.53 6.97 -33.99
C THR A 558 13.59 5.85 -34.42
N MET A 559 12.26 6.02 -34.31
CA MET A 559 11.29 5.02 -34.79
C MET A 559 11.39 4.78 -36.30
N GLN A 560 11.60 5.83 -37.11
CA GLN A 560 11.83 5.72 -38.55
C GLN A 560 13.09 4.91 -38.86
N ALA A 561 14.20 5.20 -38.16
CA ALA A 561 15.45 4.45 -38.31
C ALA A 561 15.28 2.98 -37.89
N MET A 562 14.64 2.72 -36.74
CA MET A 562 14.34 1.35 -36.30
C MET A 562 13.51 0.58 -37.35
N TRP A 563 12.53 1.24 -37.98
CA TRP A 563 11.73 0.62 -39.03
C TRP A 563 12.54 0.33 -40.30
N LYS A 564 13.36 1.29 -40.74
CA LYS A 564 14.28 1.12 -41.89
C LYS A 564 15.23 -0.07 -41.67
N HIS A 565 15.72 -0.24 -40.44
CA HIS A 565 16.70 -1.26 -40.07
C HIS A 565 16.10 -2.55 -39.48
N ARG A 566 14.76 -2.73 -39.51
CA ARG A 566 14.06 -3.89 -38.90
C ARG A 566 14.51 -5.27 -39.39
N ALA A 567 15.08 -5.37 -40.60
CA ALA A 567 15.62 -6.64 -41.10
C ALA A 567 16.75 -7.19 -40.20
N ALA A 568 17.45 -6.31 -39.46
CA ALA A 568 18.52 -6.66 -38.52
C ALA A 568 18.09 -7.68 -37.44
N PHE A 569 16.79 -7.80 -37.13
CA PHE A 569 16.30 -8.84 -36.21
C PHE A 569 16.56 -10.27 -36.71
N ARG A 570 16.51 -10.48 -38.03
CA ARG A 570 16.66 -11.78 -38.69
C ARG A 570 18.08 -12.04 -39.20
N GLU A 571 18.92 -11.01 -39.23
CA GLU A 571 20.31 -11.10 -39.69
C GLU A 571 21.24 -11.73 -38.63
N SER A 572 22.38 -12.27 -39.07
CA SER A 572 23.44 -12.79 -38.21
C SER A 572 24.58 -11.76 -38.03
N GLY A 573 25.63 -12.09 -37.28
CA GLY A 573 26.80 -11.21 -37.13
C GLY A 573 26.52 -9.88 -36.40
N ALA A 574 27.19 -8.80 -36.84
CA ALA A 574 27.08 -7.46 -36.25
C ALA A 574 25.67 -6.87 -36.40
N ALA A 575 25.06 -7.03 -37.58
CA ALA A 575 23.70 -6.60 -37.83
C ALA A 575 22.68 -7.32 -36.93
N GLY A 576 22.85 -8.63 -36.75
CA GLY A 576 22.04 -9.41 -35.79
C GLY A 576 22.16 -8.95 -34.34
N LYS A 577 23.34 -8.46 -33.91
CA LYS A 577 23.53 -7.85 -32.59
C LYS A 577 22.77 -6.53 -32.47
N LEU A 578 22.82 -5.68 -33.51
CA LEU A 578 22.04 -4.45 -33.55
C LEU A 578 20.54 -4.74 -33.41
N GLY A 579 20.00 -5.70 -34.17
CA GLY A 579 18.59 -6.07 -34.08
C GLY A 579 18.18 -6.64 -32.71
N ARG A 580 18.79 -7.76 -32.32
CA ARG A 580 18.37 -8.52 -31.11
C ARG A 580 18.73 -7.84 -29.79
N ARG A 581 19.72 -6.95 -29.76
CA ARG A 581 20.12 -6.24 -28.53
C ARG A 581 19.74 -4.76 -28.60
N GLY A 582 20.21 -4.06 -29.63
CA GLY A 582 19.99 -2.62 -29.80
C GLY A 582 18.51 -2.27 -30.02
N LEU A 583 17.92 -2.74 -31.13
CA LEU A 583 16.53 -2.41 -31.47
C LEU A 583 15.55 -2.95 -30.43
N SER A 584 15.83 -4.11 -29.82
CA SER A 584 15.02 -4.67 -28.72
C SER A 584 15.06 -3.77 -27.48
N TYR A 585 16.24 -3.25 -27.11
CA TYR A 585 16.38 -2.31 -26.00
C TYR A 585 15.63 -1.00 -26.26
N LEU A 586 15.74 -0.43 -27.46
CA LEU A 586 15.02 0.78 -27.84
C LEU A 586 13.50 0.55 -27.80
N LEU A 587 13.03 -0.58 -28.36
CA LEU A 587 11.61 -0.94 -28.36
C LEU A 587 11.06 -1.07 -26.94
N LEU A 588 11.74 -1.82 -26.06
CA LEU A 588 11.26 -2.07 -24.70
C LEU A 588 11.36 -0.84 -23.79
N PHE A 589 12.51 -0.18 -23.77
CA PHE A 589 12.82 0.83 -22.74
C PHE A 589 12.66 2.28 -23.20
N GLN A 590 12.69 2.54 -24.51
CA GLN A 590 12.50 3.89 -25.06
C GLN A 590 11.10 4.10 -25.65
N ILE A 591 10.40 3.02 -26.05
CA ILE A 591 9.05 3.09 -26.62
C ILE A 591 8.02 2.48 -25.67
N ALA A 592 8.07 1.18 -25.41
CA ALA A 592 7.04 0.47 -24.65
C ALA A 592 6.94 0.95 -23.20
N GLN A 593 8.07 1.04 -22.47
CA GLN A 593 8.06 1.47 -21.08
C GLN A 593 7.45 2.88 -20.90
N PRO A 594 7.86 3.93 -21.65
CA PRO A 594 7.21 5.25 -21.51
C PRO A 594 5.74 5.29 -21.92
N ILE A 595 5.27 4.43 -22.84
CA ILE A 595 3.84 4.33 -23.20
C ILE A 595 3.03 3.71 -22.06
N LEU A 596 3.60 2.74 -21.35
CA LEU A 596 2.94 2.07 -20.22
C LEU A 596 3.01 2.87 -18.92
N ALA A 597 4.02 3.73 -18.77
CA ALA A 597 4.29 4.42 -17.51
C ALA A 597 3.17 5.36 -17.00
N PRO A 598 2.36 6.06 -17.83
CA PRO A 598 1.18 6.78 -17.37
C PRO A 598 0.17 5.91 -16.61
N LEU A 599 0.08 4.62 -16.94
CA LEU A 599 -0.83 3.70 -16.26
C LEU A 599 -0.46 3.50 -14.80
N VAL A 600 0.84 3.59 -14.47
CA VAL A 600 1.34 3.57 -13.09
C VAL A 600 0.82 4.75 -12.30
N ASP A 601 0.86 5.95 -12.89
CA ASP A 601 0.39 7.18 -12.26
C ASP A 601 -1.14 7.14 -12.05
N VAL A 602 -1.91 6.61 -13.03
CA VAL A 602 -3.36 6.43 -12.92
C VAL A 602 -3.73 5.39 -11.84
N TYR A 603 -3.05 4.24 -11.83
CA TYR A 603 -3.31 3.19 -10.85
C TYR A 603 -2.90 3.62 -9.43
N LEU A 604 -1.82 4.40 -9.29
CA LEU A 604 -1.46 5.05 -8.03
C LEU A 604 -2.63 5.90 -7.52
N LEU A 605 -3.21 6.78 -8.35
CA LEU A 605 -4.38 7.57 -7.96
C LEU A 605 -5.58 6.70 -7.58
N TYR A 606 -5.86 5.63 -8.33
CA TYR A 606 -6.90 4.66 -7.99
C TYR A 606 -6.69 4.05 -6.59
N THR A 607 -5.50 3.52 -6.32
CA THR A 607 -5.20 2.92 -5.01
C THR A 607 -5.21 3.95 -3.88
N LEU A 608 -4.80 5.20 -4.13
CA LEU A 608 -4.89 6.27 -3.11
C LEU A 608 -6.33 6.59 -2.70
N LEU A 609 -7.29 6.43 -3.63
CA LEU A 609 -8.69 6.76 -3.39
C LEU A 609 -9.47 5.58 -2.78
N PHE A 610 -9.19 4.36 -3.22
CA PHE A 610 -10.02 3.18 -2.94
C PHE A 610 -9.32 2.08 -2.13
N GLN A 611 -8.01 2.16 -1.90
CA GLN A 611 -7.23 1.12 -1.21
C GLN A 611 -6.41 1.72 -0.04
N PRO A 612 -5.91 0.90 0.90
CA PRO A 612 -5.00 1.37 1.94
C PRO A 612 -3.74 2.01 1.35
N VAL A 613 -3.56 3.30 1.61
CA VAL A 613 -2.54 4.18 0.99
C VAL A 613 -1.10 3.77 1.32
N THR A 614 -0.89 3.09 2.44
CA THR A 614 0.43 2.84 3.03
C THR A 614 1.37 2.10 2.07
N TRP A 615 0.89 1.00 1.45
CA TRP A 615 1.73 0.15 0.61
C TRP A 615 2.09 0.79 -0.73
N THR A 616 1.14 1.48 -1.37
CA THR A 616 1.41 2.12 -2.66
C THR A 616 2.46 3.22 -2.52
N VAL A 617 2.39 4.00 -1.43
CA VAL A 617 3.40 5.05 -1.13
C VAL A 617 4.79 4.42 -0.91
N VAL A 618 4.87 3.30 -0.19
CA VAL A 618 6.14 2.59 0.06
C VAL A 618 6.76 2.06 -1.24
N LEU A 619 5.98 1.40 -2.10
CA LEU A 619 6.44 0.90 -3.39
C LEU A 619 6.94 2.05 -4.28
N TRP A 620 6.16 3.13 -4.36
CA TRP A 620 6.50 4.32 -5.14
C TRP A 620 7.80 4.97 -4.64
N ALA A 621 7.93 5.16 -3.33
CA ALA A 621 9.13 5.72 -2.71
C ALA A 621 10.36 4.83 -2.95
N THR A 622 10.20 3.51 -2.87
CA THR A 622 11.28 2.54 -3.10
C THR A 622 11.79 2.58 -4.54
N LEU A 623 10.88 2.64 -5.52
CA LEU A 623 11.25 2.75 -6.94
C LEU A 623 11.99 4.07 -7.22
N HIS A 624 11.55 5.18 -6.63
CA HIS A 624 12.18 6.49 -6.81
C HIS A 624 13.55 6.56 -6.10
N ALA A 625 13.69 5.91 -4.94
CA ALA A 625 14.99 5.77 -4.28
C ALA A 625 15.98 4.96 -5.14
N ALA A 626 15.52 3.88 -5.78
CA ALA A 626 16.34 3.11 -6.71
C ALA A 626 16.80 3.95 -7.91
N GLN A 627 15.87 4.71 -8.50
CA GLN A 627 16.17 5.62 -9.61
C GLN A 627 17.17 6.70 -9.20
N PHE A 628 17.02 7.27 -8.00
CA PHE A 628 17.96 8.25 -7.45
C PHE A 628 19.36 7.64 -7.25
N ALA A 629 19.46 6.39 -6.77
CA ALA A 629 20.73 5.71 -6.61
C ALA A 629 21.45 5.48 -7.95
N VAL A 630 20.73 5.05 -8.99
CA VAL A 630 21.28 4.91 -10.35
C VAL A 630 21.69 6.26 -10.93
N ALA A 631 20.89 7.31 -10.73
CA ALA A 631 21.22 8.67 -11.15
C ALA A 631 22.50 9.18 -10.47
N ALA A 632 22.61 9.02 -9.14
CA ALA A 632 23.80 9.39 -8.39
C ALA A 632 25.05 8.62 -8.87
N TYR A 633 24.89 7.34 -9.21
CA TYR A 633 25.96 6.55 -9.81
C TYR A 633 26.39 7.07 -11.19
N ALA A 634 25.43 7.42 -12.06
CA ALA A 634 25.70 7.99 -13.37
C ALA A 634 26.46 9.33 -13.26
N PHE A 635 26.03 10.23 -12.37
CA PHE A 635 26.70 11.51 -12.10
C PHE A 635 28.14 11.31 -11.63
N ARG A 636 28.38 10.32 -10.77
CA ARG A 636 29.74 9.96 -10.34
C ARG A 636 30.60 9.48 -11.51
N LEU A 637 30.07 8.65 -12.41
CA LEU A 637 30.82 8.15 -13.57
C LEU A 637 31.20 9.28 -14.52
N ASP A 638 30.25 10.19 -14.78
CA ASP A 638 30.44 11.36 -15.63
C ASP A 638 31.23 12.50 -14.96
N ARG A 639 31.51 12.38 -13.66
CA ARG A 639 32.19 13.38 -12.82
C ARG A 639 31.45 14.74 -12.78
N GLU A 640 30.14 14.67 -12.79
CA GLU A 640 29.24 15.82 -12.72
C GLU A 640 28.95 16.21 -11.26
N ASP A 641 28.49 17.45 -11.07
CA ASP A 641 28.06 17.91 -9.75
C ASP A 641 26.77 17.22 -9.34
N ALA A 642 26.68 16.75 -8.09
CA ALA A 642 25.47 16.11 -7.57
C ALA A 642 24.34 17.10 -7.29
N GLY A 643 24.63 18.41 -7.24
CA GLY A 643 23.67 19.47 -6.96
C GLY A 643 22.33 19.35 -7.70
N PRO A 644 22.28 19.15 -9.02
CA PRO A 644 21.02 19.01 -9.77
C PRO A 644 20.15 17.81 -9.37
N LEU A 645 20.68 16.78 -8.70
CA LEU A 645 19.93 15.56 -8.36
C LEU A 645 18.70 15.82 -7.47
N TRP A 646 18.67 16.89 -6.66
CA TRP A 646 17.48 17.22 -5.87
C TRP A 646 16.26 17.52 -6.75
N THR A 647 16.48 18.02 -7.97
CA THR A 647 15.40 18.31 -8.93
C THR A 647 14.84 17.06 -9.60
N LEU A 648 15.45 15.87 -9.40
CA LEU A 648 15.02 14.61 -9.99
C LEU A 648 13.61 14.21 -9.55
N LEU A 649 13.24 14.45 -8.29
CA LEU A 649 11.88 14.17 -7.80
C LEU A 649 10.84 15.03 -8.51
N LEU A 650 11.11 16.33 -8.66
CA LEU A 650 10.25 17.24 -9.43
C LEU A 650 10.22 16.88 -10.92
N GLN A 651 11.31 16.34 -11.46
CA GLN A 651 11.38 15.84 -12.83
C GLN A 651 10.37 14.70 -13.08
N GLN A 652 10.18 13.81 -12.10
CA GLN A 652 9.23 12.70 -12.20
C GLN A 652 7.78 13.17 -12.29
N VAL A 653 7.45 14.32 -11.70
CA VAL A 653 6.08 14.84 -11.66
C VAL A 653 5.74 15.68 -12.88
N VAL A 654 6.68 16.51 -13.38
CA VAL A 654 6.39 17.48 -14.45
C VAL A 654 7.03 17.05 -15.77
N TYR A 655 8.35 16.97 -15.81
CA TYR A 655 9.12 16.74 -17.04
C TYR A 655 8.79 15.39 -17.67
N ARG A 656 8.63 14.36 -16.83
CA ARG A 656 8.31 13.00 -17.27
C ARG A 656 6.97 12.91 -18.00
N GLN A 657 5.96 13.66 -17.55
CA GLN A 657 4.64 13.70 -18.19
C GLN A 657 4.74 14.26 -19.61
N LEU A 658 5.55 15.31 -19.81
CA LEU A 658 5.83 15.83 -21.14
C LEU A 658 6.48 14.75 -22.03
N ILE A 659 7.45 14.00 -21.51
CA ILE A 659 8.11 12.93 -22.28
C ILE A 659 7.11 11.83 -22.65
N TYR A 660 6.20 11.43 -21.75
CA TYR A 660 5.16 10.45 -22.07
C TYR A 660 4.30 10.90 -23.26
N LEU A 661 3.82 12.14 -23.22
CA LEU A 661 2.98 12.68 -24.28
C LEU A 661 3.73 12.77 -25.62
N VAL A 662 5.02 13.13 -25.60
CA VAL A 662 5.86 13.15 -26.80
C VAL A 662 6.04 11.75 -27.39
N VAL A 663 6.28 10.73 -26.56
CA VAL A 663 6.45 9.34 -27.04
C VAL A 663 5.12 8.80 -27.59
N ILE A 664 4.00 9.05 -26.91
CA ILE A 664 2.66 8.65 -27.39
C ILE A 664 2.36 9.32 -28.73
N GLN A 665 2.59 10.63 -28.86
CA GLN A 665 2.41 11.34 -30.12
C GLN A 665 3.29 10.75 -31.23
N SER A 666 4.57 10.48 -30.93
CA SER A 666 5.52 9.91 -31.91
C SER A 666 5.10 8.52 -32.36
N ALA A 667 4.63 7.68 -31.44
CA ALA A 667 4.13 6.34 -31.74
C ALA A 667 2.88 6.38 -32.62
N ILE A 668 1.91 7.26 -32.32
CA ILE A 668 0.71 7.44 -33.16
C ILE A 668 1.10 7.91 -34.56
N THR A 669 2.00 8.90 -34.68
CA THR A 669 2.49 9.39 -35.98
C THR A 669 3.19 8.27 -36.77
N ALA A 670 3.99 7.43 -36.11
CA ALA A 670 4.64 6.28 -36.73
C ALA A 670 3.64 5.21 -37.20
N LEU A 671 2.60 4.93 -36.43
CA LEU A 671 1.55 3.99 -36.81
C LEU A 671 0.72 4.50 -38.00
N VAL A 672 0.47 5.80 -38.09
CA VAL A 672 -0.27 6.44 -39.19
C VAL A 672 0.61 6.62 -40.45
N GLY A 673 1.94 6.56 -40.32
CA GLY A 673 2.87 6.73 -41.44
C GLY A 673 3.00 8.18 -41.93
N ALA A 674 2.72 9.17 -41.09
CA ALA A 674 2.77 10.58 -41.49
C ALA A 674 4.20 11.08 -41.68
N THR A 675 4.50 11.71 -42.83
CA THR A 675 5.80 12.33 -43.09
C THR A 675 5.84 13.74 -42.49
N LEU A 676 6.79 14.01 -41.60
CA LEU A 676 7.07 15.37 -41.12
C LEU A 676 8.22 15.97 -41.91
N ARG A 677 8.11 17.27 -42.21
CA ARG A 677 9.24 18.05 -42.74
C ARG A 677 10.17 18.46 -41.60
N TRP A 678 11.46 18.47 -41.87
CA TRP A 678 12.47 19.01 -40.98
C TRP A 678 12.18 20.50 -40.70
N HIS A 679 12.14 20.88 -39.43
CA HIS A 679 11.96 22.26 -38.98
C HIS A 679 12.97 22.53 -37.86
N GLN A 680 13.92 23.44 -38.07
CA GLN A 680 14.79 23.95 -37.01
C GLN A 680 13.99 24.86 -36.07
N PRO A 681 14.06 24.70 -34.74
CA PRO A 681 13.53 25.68 -33.81
C PRO A 681 14.34 26.99 -33.91
N ALA A 682 13.65 28.13 -33.81
CA ALA A 682 14.31 29.42 -33.59
C ALA A 682 15.22 29.32 -32.35
N ARG A 683 16.53 29.51 -32.53
CA ARG A 683 17.53 29.48 -31.46
C ARG A 683 17.47 30.79 -30.69
N ALA A 684 17.72 30.72 -29.38
CA ALA A 684 17.63 31.90 -28.53
C ALA A 684 18.88 32.80 -28.61
N GLY A 685 19.94 32.37 -29.32
CA GLY A 685 21.13 33.16 -29.55
C GLY A 685 21.90 33.47 -28.26
N HIS A 686 21.90 32.57 -27.27
CA HIS A 686 22.66 32.77 -26.04
C HIS A 686 24.15 32.49 -26.26
N ALA A 687 24.81 33.25 -27.14
CA ALA A 687 26.27 33.28 -27.24
C ALA A 687 26.94 33.44 -25.85
N ALA A 688 26.27 34.14 -24.92
CA ALA A 688 26.66 34.29 -23.51
C ALA A 688 26.70 32.97 -22.71
N ALA A 689 25.81 32.02 -22.99
CA ALA A 689 25.82 30.70 -22.34
C ALA A 689 27.06 29.90 -22.75
N LEU A 690 27.48 30.04 -24.01
CA LEU A 690 28.72 29.47 -24.54
C LEU A 690 29.98 30.16 -23.95
N THR A 691 29.94 31.46 -23.63
CA THR A 691 31.02 32.14 -22.89
C THR A 691 31.18 31.60 -21.45
N THR A 692 30.08 31.15 -20.84
CA THR A 692 30.07 30.55 -19.48
C THR A 692 30.63 29.12 -19.47
N VAL A 693 30.73 28.47 -20.64
CA VAL A 693 31.27 27.10 -20.79
C VAL A 693 32.71 27.02 -20.32
N ARG A 694 33.52 28.06 -20.49
CA ARG A 694 34.92 28.07 -20.03
C ARG A 694 35.05 27.83 -18.52
N THR A 695 34.19 28.45 -17.71
CA THR A 695 34.13 28.23 -16.26
C THR A 695 33.68 26.81 -15.92
N GLN A 696 32.70 26.29 -16.66
CA GLN A 696 32.19 24.93 -16.47
C GLN A 696 33.25 23.87 -16.84
N MET A 697 34.01 24.09 -17.92
CA MET A 697 35.14 23.25 -18.34
C MET A 697 36.24 23.23 -17.29
N ILE A 698 36.61 24.39 -16.73
CA ILE A 698 37.60 24.48 -15.64
C ILE A 698 37.14 23.67 -14.42
N ALA A 699 35.88 23.83 -14.02
CA ALA A 699 35.31 23.08 -12.90
C ALA A 699 35.27 21.56 -13.18
N GLN A 700 34.96 21.15 -14.41
CA GLN A 700 34.93 19.74 -14.80
C GLN A 700 36.34 19.13 -14.84
N ARG A 701 37.34 19.85 -15.37
CA ARG A 701 38.76 19.44 -15.34
C ARG A 701 39.26 19.27 -13.91
N ALA A 702 39.01 20.23 -13.03
CA ALA A 702 39.39 20.14 -11.61
C ALA A 702 38.79 18.89 -10.91
N ARG A 703 37.60 18.44 -11.34
CA ARG A 703 36.97 17.20 -10.84
C ARG A 703 37.57 15.94 -11.46
N ARG A 704 38.04 15.98 -12.71
CA ARG A 704 38.73 14.86 -13.38
C ARG A 704 40.06 14.51 -12.69
N ASP A 705 40.79 15.51 -12.21
CA ASP A 705 42.10 15.33 -11.58
C ASP A 705 42.03 14.80 -10.13
N ARG A 706 40.85 14.81 -9.49
CA ARG A 706 40.66 14.22 -8.15
C ARG A 706 40.70 12.68 -8.23
N ARG A 707 41.88 12.10 -7.93
CA ARG A 707 42.22 10.69 -8.19
C ARG A 707 41.44 9.60 -7.45
N LYS A 708 40.59 9.87 -6.45
CA LYS A 708 39.74 8.85 -5.83
C LYS A 708 38.43 9.45 -5.33
N GLY A 709 37.30 8.93 -5.83
CA GLY A 709 36.02 9.15 -5.16
C GLY A 709 36.01 8.43 -3.81
N PRO A 710 35.58 9.08 -2.73
CA PRO A 710 35.82 8.63 -1.36
C PRO A 710 35.11 7.30 -1.04
N LEU A 711 35.69 6.53 -0.11
CA LEU A 711 35.23 5.19 0.29
C LEU A 711 33.77 5.20 0.76
N TRP A 712 33.36 6.28 1.44
CA TRP A 712 31.99 6.47 1.92
C TRP A 712 30.97 6.46 0.77
N ALA A 713 31.28 6.99 -0.41
CA ALA A 713 30.35 7.00 -1.54
C ALA A 713 30.12 5.59 -2.12
N ARG A 714 31.12 4.69 -2.02
CA ARG A 714 30.97 3.27 -2.41
C ARG A 714 30.18 2.51 -1.35
N LEU A 715 30.40 2.84 -0.09
CA LEU A 715 29.63 2.31 1.04
C LEU A 715 28.19 2.81 1.05
N CYS A 716 27.89 4.03 0.58
CA CYS A 716 26.52 4.53 0.44
C CYS A 716 25.74 3.83 -0.67
N VAL A 717 26.38 3.45 -1.77
CA VAL A 717 25.70 2.71 -2.86
C VAL A 717 25.44 1.25 -2.45
N TRP A 718 26.44 0.56 -1.89
CA TRP A 718 26.24 -0.80 -1.37
C TRP A 718 25.35 -0.83 -0.13
N GLY A 719 25.51 0.15 0.75
CA GLY A 719 24.63 0.40 1.89
C GLY A 719 23.20 0.66 1.45
N GLY A 720 22.97 1.46 0.41
CA GLY A 720 21.64 1.70 -0.15
C GLY A 720 21.00 0.45 -0.76
N VAL A 721 21.76 -0.37 -1.49
CA VAL A 721 21.26 -1.63 -2.07
C VAL A 721 20.97 -2.69 -1.01
N VAL A 722 21.86 -2.85 -0.02
CA VAL A 722 21.68 -3.80 1.09
C VAL A 722 20.57 -3.33 2.03
N LEU A 723 20.50 -2.02 2.33
CA LEU A 723 19.41 -1.42 3.09
C LEU A 723 18.09 -1.54 2.33
N MET A 724 18.06 -1.43 0.99
CA MET A 724 16.84 -1.71 0.21
C MET A 724 16.39 -3.17 0.32
N GLY A 725 17.32 -4.13 0.22
CA GLY A 725 17.01 -5.55 0.35
C GLY A 725 16.55 -5.92 1.77
N VAL A 726 17.23 -5.40 2.78
CA VAL A 726 16.96 -5.71 4.20
C VAL A 726 15.77 -4.93 4.75
N SER A 727 15.65 -3.64 4.45
CA SER A 727 14.52 -2.80 4.90
C SER A 727 13.26 -3.12 4.13
N GLY A 728 13.32 -3.38 2.82
CA GLY A 728 12.16 -3.83 2.05
C GLY A 728 11.61 -5.15 2.58
N SER A 729 12.48 -6.15 2.79
CA SER A 729 12.06 -7.46 3.31
C SER A 729 11.63 -7.41 4.78
N GLY A 730 12.34 -6.64 5.61
CA GLY A 730 12.06 -6.51 7.05
C GLY A 730 10.82 -5.70 7.37
N LEU A 731 10.51 -4.64 6.61
CA LEU A 731 9.30 -3.85 6.77
C LEU A 731 8.06 -4.59 6.24
N ILE A 732 8.19 -5.26 5.08
CA ILE A 732 7.13 -6.14 4.56
C ILE A 732 6.85 -7.26 5.56
N ALA A 733 7.88 -7.95 6.07
CA ALA A 733 7.70 -9.02 7.05
C ALA A 733 7.11 -8.51 8.37
N GLY A 734 7.60 -7.39 8.91
CA GLY A 734 7.14 -6.85 10.19
C GLY A 734 5.70 -6.32 10.18
N GLN A 735 5.25 -5.72 9.08
CA GLN A 735 3.91 -5.14 9.00
C GLN A 735 2.84 -6.09 8.45
N VAL A 736 3.22 -7.06 7.59
CA VAL A 736 2.36 -8.22 7.32
C VAL A 736 2.08 -8.97 8.62
N LEU A 737 3.07 -9.04 9.51
CA LEU A 737 2.90 -9.63 10.83
C LEU A 737 1.98 -8.77 11.72
N ALA A 738 2.15 -7.45 11.75
CA ALA A 738 1.33 -6.53 12.55
C ALA A 738 -0.15 -6.47 12.10
N GLN A 739 -0.43 -6.31 10.81
CA GLN A 739 -1.81 -6.30 10.28
C GLN A 739 -2.51 -7.64 10.53
N ARG A 740 -1.78 -8.74 10.35
CA ARG A 740 -2.26 -10.10 10.65
C ARG A 740 -2.52 -10.35 12.14
N TYR A 741 -1.89 -9.58 13.04
CA TYR A 741 -2.13 -9.66 14.48
C TYR A 741 -3.30 -8.79 14.94
N GLU A 742 -3.47 -7.62 14.33
CA GLU A 742 -4.60 -6.72 14.60
C GLU A 742 -5.93 -7.36 14.17
N ASP A 743 -5.93 -8.14 13.08
CA ASP A 743 -7.10 -8.93 12.65
C ASP A 743 -7.36 -10.19 13.51
N ALA A 744 -6.38 -10.65 14.29
CA ALA A 744 -6.46 -11.90 15.04
C ALA A 744 -6.94 -11.74 16.49
N ILE A 745 -6.92 -10.51 17.02
CA ILE A 745 -7.31 -10.19 18.40
C ILE A 745 -8.62 -9.38 18.37
N GLY A 746 -9.55 -9.70 19.28
CA GLY A 746 -10.82 -8.99 19.34
C GLY A 746 -10.62 -7.53 19.78
N HIS A 747 -11.00 -6.57 18.94
CA HIS A 747 -11.05 -5.16 19.31
C HIS A 747 -12.47 -4.76 19.71
N ALA A 748 -12.62 -4.27 20.94
CA ALA A 748 -13.88 -3.73 21.42
C ALA A 748 -13.61 -2.53 22.34
N ASP A 749 -14.55 -1.60 22.40
CA ASP A 749 -14.51 -0.49 23.35
C ASP A 749 -14.95 -0.97 24.75
N LEU A 750 -13.97 -1.27 25.62
CA LEU A 750 -14.17 -1.68 27.01
C LEU A 750 -14.17 -0.48 27.98
N LEU A 751 -13.86 0.73 27.51
CA LEU A 751 -13.61 1.88 28.39
C LEU A 751 -14.67 2.99 28.23
N GLY A 752 -15.24 3.18 27.04
CA GLY A 752 -16.25 4.21 26.82
C GLY A 752 -15.81 5.58 27.30
N ALA A 753 -16.63 6.24 28.12
CA ALA A 753 -16.33 7.56 28.67
C ALA A 753 -15.20 7.59 29.71
N THR A 754 -14.70 6.44 30.17
CA THR A 754 -13.54 6.36 31.08
C THR A 754 -12.21 6.26 30.34
N ALA A 755 -12.21 6.30 29.00
CA ALA A 755 -10.97 6.31 28.23
C ALA A 755 -10.28 7.68 28.37
N THR A 756 -9.05 7.68 28.86
CA THR A 756 -8.17 8.84 28.83
C THR A 756 -6.96 8.47 28.01
N TRP A 757 -6.75 9.16 26.89
CA TRP A 757 -5.63 8.86 25.99
C TRP A 757 -4.45 9.77 26.34
N HIS A 758 -3.63 9.39 27.32
CA HIS A 758 -2.38 10.10 27.58
C HIS A 758 -1.34 9.67 26.52
N GLY A 759 -1.05 10.58 25.58
CA GLY A 759 0.09 10.44 24.68
C GLY A 759 -0.26 10.24 23.21
N ALA A 760 -0.34 11.38 22.52
CA ALA A 760 0.29 11.69 21.23
C ALA A 760 -0.61 12.70 20.50
N PRO A 761 -0.13 13.90 20.11
CA PRO A 761 -0.78 14.62 19.03
C PRO A 761 -0.84 13.71 17.81
N ALA A 762 -1.95 13.73 17.07
CA ALA A 762 -2.17 12.87 15.91
C ALA A 762 -0.91 12.83 15.01
N GLY A 763 -0.26 11.66 14.91
CA GLY A 763 0.90 11.44 14.03
C GLY A 763 2.26 11.15 14.69
N THR A 764 2.38 11.00 16.03
CA THR A 764 3.64 10.55 16.67
C THR A 764 3.55 9.12 17.24
N TRP A 765 4.63 8.35 17.12
CA TRP A 765 4.74 6.91 17.47
C TRP A 765 5.16 6.62 18.92
N GLU A 766 5.17 7.62 19.81
CA GLU A 766 5.78 7.50 21.14
C GLU A 766 4.74 7.77 22.25
N LEU A 767 4.40 6.73 23.01
CA LEU A 767 3.56 6.81 24.22
C LEU A 767 4.29 7.62 25.29
N ARG A 768 3.63 8.63 25.87
CA ARG A 768 4.19 9.52 26.90
C ARG A 768 3.18 9.78 28.02
N GLY A 769 3.65 9.73 29.25
CA GLY A 769 2.87 9.99 30.45
C GLY A 769 2.68 8.74 31.31
N PRO A 770 2.10 8.89 32.52
CA PRO A 770 1.72 7.74 33.32
C PRO A 770 0.56 7.02 32.63
N LEU A 771 0.65 5.69 32.52
CA LEU A 771 -0.37 4.86 31.88
C LEU A 771 -1.13 4.06 32.93
N ASN A 772 -2.46 4.06 32.84
CA ASN A 772 -3.35 3.21 33.63
C ASN A 772 -4.09 2.24 32.71
N ILE A 773 -3.82 0.95 32.82
CA ILE A 773 -4.44 -0.09 31.98
C ILE A 773 -5.30 -1.00 32.84
N LEU A 774 -6.57 -1.17 32.47
CA LEU A 774 -7.50 -2.05 33.17
C LEU A 774 -7.35 -3.49 32.68
N LEU A 775 -7.01 -4.42 33.56
CA LEU A 775 -6.92 -5.86 33.26
C LEU A 775 -8.10 -6.60 33.90
N VAL A 776 -8.86 -7.32 33.08
CA VAL A 776 -10.09 -8.01 33.52
C VAL A 776 -10.03 -9.48 33.13
N GLY A 777 -10.25 -10.37 34.10
CA GLY A 777 -10.38 -11.81 33.88
C GLY A 777 -11.81 -12.26 34.12
N VAL A 778 -12.38 -13.02 33.18
CA VAL A 778 -13.77 -13.53 33.25
C VAL A 778 -13.80 -15.06 33.08
N ASP A 779 -14.65 -15.76 33.86
CA ASP A 779 -15.00 -17.17 33.61
C ASP A 779 -16.18 -17.24 32.65
N TRP A 780 -15.83 -17.27 31.37
CA TRP A 780 -16.80 -17.30 30.29
C TRP A 780 -17.02 -18.75 29.82
N ARG A 781 -18.23 -19.29 30.03
CA ARG A 781 -18.62 -20.62 29.52
C ARG A 781 -19.81 -20.50 28.59
N LYS A 782 -19.56 -20.62 27.30
CA LYS A 782 -20.62 -20.60 26.27
C LYS A 782 -21.65 -21.70 26.56
N GLY A 783 -22.92 -21.31 26.71
CA GLY A 783 -24.05 -22.24 26.82
C GLY A 783 -24.47 -22.65 28.24
N GLN A 784 -23.87 -22.13 29.30
CA GLN A 784 -24.44 -22.26 30.66
C GLN A 784 -25.19 -21.00 31.04
N GLY A 785 -26.50 -21.10 31.28
CA GLY A 785 -27.34 -19.99 31.74
C GLY A 785 -26.86 -19.45 33.09
N GLY A 786 -26.19 -18.30 33.08
CA GLY A 786 -25.67 -17.62 34.26
C GLY A 786 -25.09 -16.25 33.91
N LEU A 787 -25.16 -15.32 34.88
CA LEU A 787 -24.54 -14.00 34.79
C LEU A 787 -23.02 -14.13 34.83
N ILE A 788 -22.33 -13.60 33.82
CA ILE A 788 -20.88 -13.68 33.68
C ILE A 788 -20.24 -12.58 34.51
N ARG A 789 -19.35 -12.95 35.43
CA ARG A 789 -18.76 -12.02 36.40
C ARG A 789 -17.27 -11.84 36.14
N ALA A 790 -16.76 -10.67 36.50
CA ALA A 790 -15.32 -10.42 36.54
C ALA A 790 -14.73 -11.09 37.79
N ASP A 791 -13.92 -12.12 37.58
CA ASP A 791 -13.25 -12.85 38.65
C ASP A 791 -11.89 -12.26 39.02
N THR A 792 -11.36 -11.43 38.11
CA THR A 792 -10.11 -10.69 38.27
C THR A 792 -10.32 -9.28 37.77
N VAL A 793 -9.96 -8.30 38.59
CA VAL A 793 -9.95 -6.88 38.23
C VAL A 793 -8.63 -6.31 38.73
N MET A 794 -7.78 -5.85 37.82
CA MET A 794 -6.50 -5.22 38.18
C MET A 794 -6.32 -3.91 37.43
N VAL A 795 -5.62 -2.97 38.06
CA VAL A 795 -5.14 -1.75 37.44
C VAL A 795 -3.63 -1.87 37.31
N LEU A 796 -3.16 -1.90 36.07
CA LEU A 796 -1.74 -1.80 35.74
C LEU A 796 -1.37 -0.33 35.62
N HIS A 797 -0.57 0.17 36.54
CA HIS A 797 -0.06 1.54 36.54
C HIS A 797 1.42 1.56 36.12
N VAL A 798 1.74 2.31 35.07
CA VAL A 798 3.10 2.53 34.57
C VAL A 798 3.42 4.01 34.77
N PRO A 799 4.41 4.36 35.61
CA PRO A 799 4.73 5.77 35.84
C PRO A 799 5.23 6.48 34.60
N ALA A 800 5.24 7.81 34.60
CA ALA A 800 5.73 8.61 33.47
C ALA A 800 7.19 8.29 33.05
N THR A 801 7.98 7.67 33.93
CA THR A 801 9.34 7.19 33.66
C THR A 801 9.40 5.98 32.71
N MET A 802 8.31 5.21 32.62
CA MET A 802 8.18 4.03 31.74
C MET A 802 9.23 2.92 31.97
N ASP A 803 9.87 2.89 33.15
CA ASP A 803 10.93 1.93 33.49
C ASP A 803 10.49 0.78 34.41
N ARG A 804 9.23 0.82 34.88
CA ARG A 804 8.65 -0.10 35.86
C ARG A 804 7.13 -0.14 35.75
N ALA A 805 6.50 -1.12 36.38
CA ALA A 805 5.04 -1.21 36.42
C ALA A 805 4.54 -1.72 37.77
N TYR A 806 3.35 -1.28 38.16
CA TYR A 806 2.66 -1.68 39.38
C TYR A 806 1.34 -2.36 39.00
N VAL A 807 1.14 -3.61 39.42
CA VAL A 807 -0.11 -4.34 39.21
C VAL A 807 -0.91 -4.28 40.50
N VAL A 808 -1.96 -3.46 40.53
CA VAL A 808 -2.84 -3.28 41.69
C VAL A 808 -4.09 -4.13 41.51
N SER A 809 -4.30 -5.14 42.35
CA SER A 809 -5.49 -6.01 42.27
C SER A 809 -6.63 -5.47 43.12
N LEU A 810 -7.85 -5.44 42.59
CA LEU A 810 -9.07 -5.07 43.29
C LEU A 810 -9.85 -6.34 43.71
N PRO A 811 -10.30 -6.45 44.98
CA PRO A 811 -11.10 -7.58 45.42
C PRO A 811 -12.44 -7.61 44.70
N ARG A 812 -12.77 -8.76 44.11
CA ARG A 812 -13.97 -8.90 43.28
C ARG A 812 -15.28 -8.74 44.08
N ASP A 813 -15.20 -8.97 45.40
CA ASP A 813 -16.34 -8.87 46.33
C ASP A 813 -16.38 -7.49 47.02
N THR A 814 -15.60 -6.51 46.56
CA THR A 814 -15.66 -5.12 47.04
C THR A 814 -17.06 -4.55 46.80
N LEU A 815 -17.72 -4.06 47.85
CA LEU A 815 -19.04 -3.42 47.77
C LEU A 815 -18.89 -2.01 47.20
N VAL A 816 -19.55 -1.79 46.08
CA VAL A 816 -19.49 -0.55 45.29
C VAL A 816 -20.89 -0.14 44.87
N ASP A 817 -21.08 1.15 44.63
CA ASP A 817 -22.28 1.65 43.99
C ASP A 817 -22.09 1.50 42.47
N ILE A 818 -22.92 0.66 41.84
CA ILE A 818 -22.85 0.37 40.41
C ILE A 818 -23.82 1.31 39.67
N PRO A 819 -23.35 2.05 38.65
CA PRO A 819 -24.20 2.92 37.84
C PRO A 819 -25.36 2.19 37.16
N ALA A 820 -26.41 2.93 36.83
CA ALA A 820 -27.55 2.40 36.07
C ALA A 820 -27.16 2.07 34.62
N THR A 821 -27.67 0.96 34.10
CA THR A 821 -27.45 0.50 32.72
C THR A 821 -28.71 -0.18 32.19
N PRO A 822 -28.94 -0.34 30.87
CA PRO A 822 -30.12 -1.04 30.36
C PRO A 822 -30.27 -2.43 30.99
N GLY A 823 -31.39 -2.66 31.69
CA GLY A 823 -31.66 -3.91 32.42
C GLY A 823 -31.23 -3.94 33.89
N PHE A 824 -30.57 -2.90 34.40
CA PHE A 824 -30.22 -2.76 35.82
C PHE A 824 -30.39 -1.28 36.28
N PRO A 825 -31.28 -0.99 37.25
CA PRO A 825 -31.62 0.38 37.63
C PRO A 825 -30.51 1.15 38.37
N GLY A 826 -29.35 0.53 38.59
CA GLY A 826 -28.29 1.06 39.46
C GLY A 826 -28.51 0.63 40.91
N GLY A 827 -27.43 0.45 41.66
CA GLY A 827 -27.53 0.03 43.06
C GLY A 827 -26.22 -0.50 43.62
N ARG A 828 -26.24 -0.80 44.92
CA ARG A 828 -25.06 -1.26 45.66
C ARG A 828 -24.91 -2.78 45.58
N ASP A 829 -23.81 -3.26 45.04
CA ASP A 829 -23.48 -4.69 44.93
C ASP A 829 -21.95 -4.87 44.89
N ARG A 830 -21.48 -6.11 44.70
CA ARG A 830 -20.07 -6.46 44.56
C ARG A 830 -19.52 -6.04 43.19
N LEU A 831 -18.26 -5.62 43.18
CA LEU A 831 -17.55 -5.15 41.99
C LEU A 831 -17.64 -6.13 40.80
N ASN A 832 -17.57 -7.44 41.07
CA ASN A 832 -17.70 -8.47 40.04
C ASN A 832 -19.05 -8.47 39.29
N ALA A 833 -20.11 -7.96 39.92
CA ALA A 833 -21.44 -7.90 39.36
C ALA A 833 -21.58 -6.75 38.36
N ALA A 834 -20.75 -5.71 38.44
CA ALA A 834 -20.75 -4.60 37.48
C ALA A 834 -20.54 -5.10 36.04
N PHE A 835 -19.59 -6.03 35.84
CA PHE A 835 -19.40 -6.67 34.53
C PHE A 835 -20.65 -7.42 34.07
N ALA A 836 -21.29 -8.16 34.98
CA ALA A 836 -22.47 -8.96 34.68
C ALA A 836 -23.68 -8.11 34.30
N TYR A 837 -23.95 -7.04 35.05
CA TYR A 837 -25.03 -6.11 34.77
C TYR A 837 -24.81 -5.36 33.46
N GLY A 838 -23.57 -4.96 33.17
CA GLY A 838 -23.23 -4.29 31.91
C GLY A 838 -23.32 -5.23 30.71
N ALA A 839 -22.90 -6.49 30.86
CA ALA A 839 -22.99 -7.48 29.79
C ALA A 839 -24.44 -7.86 29.47
N GLY A 840 -25.32 -7.86 30.48
CA GLY A 840 -26.75 -8.15 30.31
C GLY A 840 -27.03 -9.58 29.84
N ALA A 841 -28.28 -9.84 29.45
CA ALA A 841 -28.71 -11.16 28.97
C ALA A 841 -28.03 -11.57 27.65
N GLU A 842 -27.65 -10.58 26.84
CA GLU A 842 -26.91 -10.75 25.57
C GLU A 842 -25.41 -11.07 25.78
N GLN A 843 -24.94 -10.98 27.03
CA GLN A 843 -23.57 -11.21 27.43
C GLN A 843 -22.56 -10.35 26.62
N ASP A 844 -22.82 -9.06 26.48
CA ASP A 844 -21.97 -8.19 25.67
C ASP A 844 -20.68 -7.79 26.40
N ARG A 845 -19.53 -8.29 25.92
CA ARG A 845 -18.20 -8.02 26.52
C ARG A 845 -17.86 -6.53 26.57
N ALA A 846 -18.24 -5.76 25.55
CA ALA A 846 -17.93 -4.34 25.46
C ALA A 846 -18.73 -3.55 26.50
N ARG A 847 -20.04 -3.83 26.61
CA ARG A 847 -20.89 -3.18 27.62
C ARG A 847 -20.53 -3.60 29.05
N GLY A 848 -20.22 -4.88 29.27
CA GLY A 848 -19.73 -5.38 30.56
C GLY A 848 -18.41 -4.72 30.96
N GLY A 849 -17.47 -4.60 30.02
CA GLY A 849 -16.20 -3.90 30.22
C GLY A 849 -16.41 -2.43 30.59
N ARG A 850 -17.26 -1.70 29.85
CA ARG A 850 -17.51 -0.27 30.09
C ARG A 850 -18.11 0.01 31.46
N LEU A 851 -19.14 -0.76 31.86
CA LEU A 851 -19.74 -0.57 33.19
C LEU A 851 -18.76 -0.92 34.31
N LEU A 852 -17.94 -1.96 34.12
CA LEU A 852 -16.88 -2.29 35.07
C LEU A 852 -15.83 -1.18 35.17
N ALA A 853 -15.35 -0.66 34.03
CA ALA A 853 -14.38 0.43 34.00
C ALA A 853 -14.92 1.70 34.68
N GLU A 854 -16.19 2.03 34.44
CA GLU A 854 -16.90 3.11 35.11
C GLU A 854 -16.99 2.90 36.62
N THR A 855 -17.38 1.71 37.05
CA THR A 855 -17.48 1.35 38.48
C THR A 855 -16.11 1.41 39.16
N VAL A 856 -15.04 0.99 38.47
CA VAL A 856 -13.66 1.07 38.99
C VAL A 856 -13.18 2.53 39.06
N ARG A 857 -13.50 3.35 38.06
CA ARG A 857 -13.21 4.80 38.08
C ARG A 857 -13.86 5.45 39.30
N ASP A 858 -15.14 5.16 39.54
CA ASP A 858 -15.89 5.78 40.63
C ASP A 858 -15.40 5.28 42.02
N LEU A 859 -14.96 4.01 42.11
CA LEU A 859 -14.34 3.45 43.33
C LEU A 859 -12.95 4.04 43.63
N THR A 860 -12.10 4.16 42.61
CA THR A 860 -10.66 4.47 42.78
C THR A 860 -10.32 5.95 42.55
N GLY A 861 -11.21 6.69 41.90
CA GLY A 861 -11.01 8.06 41.45
C GLY A 861 -10.00 8.23 40.31
N VAL A 862 -9.44 7.16 39.75
CA VAL A 862 -8.49 7.23 38.63
C VAL A 862 -9.20 7.88 37.44
N ALA A 863 -8.73 9.05 36.98
CA ALA A 863 -9.44 9.91 36.02
C ALA A 863 -9.84 9.21 34.71
N GLY A 864 -9.09 8.19 34.31
CA GLY A 864 -9.44 7.25 33.25
C GLY A 864 -8.35 6.23 32.97
N PHE A 865 -8.58 5.41 31.95
CA PHE A 865 -7.68 4.34 31.52
C PHE A 865 -7.15 4.59 30.11
N ASP A 866 -5.87 4.33 29.90
CA ASP A 866 -5.14 4.44 28.63
C ASP A 866 -5.23 3.16 27.79
N GLY A 867 -5.76 2.09 28.39
CA GLY A 867 -6.05 0.84 27.70
C GLY A 867 -6.81 -0.13 28.59
N ALA A 868 -7.36 -1.18 27.98
CA ALA A 868 -7.96 -2.29 28.70
C ALA A 868 -7.66 -3.61 28.01
N ALA A 869 -7.51 -4.66 28.80
CA ALA A 869 -7.41 -6.03 28.32
C ALA A 869 -8.36 -6.93 29.11
N LEU A 870 -9.28 -7.56 28.40
CA LEU A 870 -10.21 -8.55 28.91
C LEU A 870 -9.78 -9.93 28.43
N VAL A 871 -9.58 -10.86 29.36
CA VAL A 871 -9.10 -12.21 29.09
C VAL A 871 -10.11 -13.25 29.59
N ASP A 872 -10.44 -14.19 28.73
CA ASP A 872 -11.16 -15.43 29.09
C ASP A 872 -10.16 -16.48 29.60
N PHE A 873 -10.48 -17.14 30.72
CA PHE A 873 -9.66 -18.19 31.32
C PHE A 873 -9.31 -19.35 30.36
N TYR A 874 -10.13 -19.63 29.34
CA TYR A 874 -9.80 -20.66 28.34
C TYR A 874 -8.74 -20.19 27.32
N GLY A 875 -8.78 -18.94 26.89
CA GLY A 875 -7.72 -18.36 26.06
C GLY A 875 -6.37 -18.37 26.76
N PHE A 876 -6.41 -18.20 28.06
CA PHE A 876 -5.25 -18.26 28.93
C PHE A 876 -4.58 -19.63 28.93
N MET A 877 -5.35 -20.72 28.86
CA MET A 877 -4.81 -22.08 28.77
C MET A 877 -4.07 -22.33 27.46
N GLU A 878 -4.59 -21.82 26.35
CA GLU A 878 -3.94 -21.98 25.03
C GLU A 878 -2.62 -21.21 24.97
N VAL A 879 -2.56 -20.01 25.55
CA VAL A 879 -1.30 -19.24 25.66
C VAL A 879 -0.24 -20.00 26.45
N VAL A 880 -0.58 -20.55 27.63
CA VAL A 880 0.38 -21.36 28.42
C VAL A 880 0.77 -22.65 27.71
N ARG A 881 -0.17 -23.31 27.02
CA ARG A 881 0.11 -24.54 26.28
C ARG A 881 1.10 -24.30 25.14
N VAL A 882 0.96 -23.20 24.41
CA VAL A 882 1.90 -22.80 23.34
C VAL A 882 3.28 -22.47 23.89
N MET A 883 3.36 -21.85 25.07
CA MET A 883 4.63 -21.58 25.75
C MET A 883 5.23 -22.83 26.42
N GLY A 884 4.53 -23.97 26.43
CA GLY A 884 5.01 -25.22 27.03
C GLY A 884 5.07 -25.16 28.56
N GLY A 885 4.17 -24.40 29.19
CA GLY A 885 4.12 -24.18 30.63
C GLY A 885 4.67 -22.83 31.09
N VAL A 886 4.50 -22.53 32.37
CA VAL A 886 4.89 -21.28 33.03
C VAL A 886 5.59 -21.58 34.35
N ASP A 887 6.65 -20.84 34.69
CA ASP A 887 7.32 -20.99 35.99
C ASP A 887 6.58 -20.16 37.04
N LEU A 888 5.94 -20.82 38.02
CA LEU A 888 5.14 -20.17 39.06
C LEU A 888 5.63 -20.61 40.45
N CYS A 889 5.62 -19.66 41.40
CA CYS A 889 6.07 -19.89 42.76
C CYS A 889 4.89 -20.02 43.72
N VAL A 890 4.78 -21.19 44.33
CA VAL A 890 3.82 -21.47 45.39
C VAL A 890 4.42 -21.00 46.70
N ASP A 891 3.73 -20.09 47.41
CA ASP A 891 4.24 -19.47 48.62
C ASP A 891 3.81 -20.21 49.91
N VAL A 892 2.65 -20.87 49.85
CA VAL A 892 2.07 -21.73 50.90
C VAL A 892 1.46 -22.96 50.25
N ASP A 893 1.62 -24.12 50.89
CA ASP A 893 1.01 -25.38 50.46
C ASP A 893 -0.49 -25.19 50.21
N THR A 894 -0.90 -25.36 48.95
CA THR A 894 -2.25 -25.06 48.48
C THR A 894 -2.89 -26.34 47.96
N THR A 895 -3.97 -26.79 48.60
CA THR A 895 -4.74 -27.95 48.15
C THR A 895 -5.88 -27.51 47.23
N SER A 896 -5.98 -28.11 46.06
CA SER A 896 -7.06 -27.86 45.11
C SER A 896 -8.39 -28.41 45.62
N ILE A 897 -9.41 -27.55 45.65
CA ILE A 897 -10.77 -27.97 45.98
C ILE A 897 -11.45 -28.75 44.86
N ALA A 898 -10.94 -28.67 43.63
CA ALA A 898 -11.54 -29.29 42.46
C ALA A 898 -10.93 -30.68 42.19
N THR A 899 -9.62 -30.83 42.41
CA THR A 899 -8.86 -32.01 42.02
C THR A 899 -8.20 -32.74 43.18
N GLY A 900 -8.13 -32.12 44.37
CA GLY A 900 -7.40 -32.66 45.52
C GLY A 900 -5.87 -32.60 45.40
N VAL A 901 -5.34 -32.05 44.30
CA VAL A 901 -3.90 -31.87 44.08
C VAL A 901 -3.31 -30.90 45.11
N VAL A 902 -2.17 -31.25 45.70
CA VAL A 902 -1.45 -30.40 46.65
C VAL A 902 -0.28 -29.72 45.93
N TYR A 903 -0.41 -28.42 45.70
CA TYR A 903 0.68 -27.58 45.23
C TYR A 903 1.56 -27.22 46.42
N ARG A 904 2.76 -27.82 46.47
CA ARG A 904 3.72 -27.59 47.57
C ARG A 904 4.46 -26.27 47.38
N LYS A 905 4.79 -25.62 48.49
CA LYS A 905 5.62 -24.42 48.53
C LYS A 905 6.92 -24.62 47.75
N GLY A 906 7.24 -23.68 46.88
CA GLY A 906 8.40 -23.70 45.99
C GLY A 906 8.06 -23.21 44.58
N CYS A 907 9.10 -22.88 43.81
CA CYS A 907 8.97 -22.48 42.41
C CYS A 907 9.13 -23.70 41.50
N GLY A 908 8.23 -23.84 40.53
CA GLY A 908 8.28 -24.92 39.56
C GLY A 908 7.52 -24.59 38.28
N ARG A 909 7.82 -25.34 37.23
CA ARG A 909 7.11 -25.22 35.94
C ARG A 909 5.75 -25.89 36.06
N MET A 910 4.69 -25.13 35.81
CA MET A 910 3.31 -25.58 35.79
C MET A 910 2.81 -25.66 34.34
N ASP A 911 2.09 -26.73 34.00
CA ASP A 911 1.36 -26.81 32.74
C ASP A 911 0.06 -26.00 32.78
N ALA A 912 -0.60 -25.83 31.63
CA ALA A 912 -1.78 -24.96 31.52
C ALA A 912 -2.94 -25.33 32.48
N PRO A 913 -3.32 -26.62 32.63
CA PRO A 913 -4.36 -27.00 33.60
C PRO A 913 -3.95 -26.79 35.05
N SER A 914 -2.70 -27.09 35.43
CA SER A 914 -2.23 -26.92 36.81
C SER A 914 -2.11 -25.43 37.18
N ALA A 915 -1.61 -24.61 36.26
CA ALA A 915 -1.55 -23.16 36.45
C ALA A 915 -2.95 -22.57 36.64
N LEU A 916 -3.92 -22.95 35.80
CA LEU A 916 -5.30 -22.49 35.91
C LEU A 916 -5.96 -22.95 37.23
N ASP A 917 -5.75 -24.21 37.61
CA ASP A 917 -6.28 -24.74 38.86
C ASP A 917 -5.69 -24.00 40.07
N TYR A 918 -4.38 -23.79 40.11
CA TYR A 918 -3.71 -23.05 41.18
C TYR A 918 -4.19 -21.58 41.31
N VAL A 919 -4.30 -20.84 40.20
CA VAL A 919 -4.78 -19.43 40.23
C VAL A 919 -6.24 -19.26 40.61
N ARG A 920 -7.01 -20.36 40.66
CA ARG A 920 -8.42 -20.36 41.11
C ARG A 920 -8.58 -20.72 42.59
N GLN A 921 -7.53 -21.21 43.26
CA GLN A 921 -7.62 -21.61 44.65
C GLN A 921 -7.77 -20.42 45.59
N ARG A 922 -8.64 -20.60 46.59
CA ARG A 922 -8.93 -19.59 47.62
C ARG A 922 -9.48 -20.15 48.92
N LYS A 923 -10.20 -21.28 48.88
CA LYS A 923 -10.97 -21.80 50.02
C LYS A 923 -10.12 -22.55 51.05
N THR A 924 -8.97 -23.04 50.64
CA THR A 924 -8.05 -23.85 51.46
C THR A 924 -6.92 -23.02 52.08
N ILE A 925 -6.96 -21.69 51.92
CA ILE A 925 -5.94 -20.74 52.36
C ILE A 925 -6.57 -19.71 53.31
N ALA A 926 -5.91 -19.43 54.44
CA ALA A 926 -6.45 -18.57 55.50
C ALA A 926 -6.79 -17.13 55.06
N THR A 927 -6.13 -16.61 54.03
CA THR A 927 -6.33 -15.25 53.49
C THR A 927 -7.40 -15.17 52.39
N GLY A 928 -8.05 -16.28 52.04
CA GLY A 928 -9.25 -16.29 51.20
C GLY A 928 -9.05 -15.66 49.82
N ASP A 929 -9.86 -14.65 49.48
CA ASP A 929 -9.84 -14.01 48.16
C ASP A 929 -8.55 -13.24 47.88
N TYR A 930 -7.87 -12.73 48.92
CA TYR A 930 -6.56 -12.09 48.80
C TYR A 930 -5.47 -13.07 48.34
N ALA A 931 -5.55 -14.35 48.73
CA ALA A 931 -4.66 -15.38 48.22
C ALA A 931 -4.84 -15.59 46.71
N ARG A 932 -6.09 -15.60 46.24
CA ARG A 932 -6.40 -15.76 44.81
C ARG A 932 -5.90 -14.58 43.99
N GLN A 933 -6.11 -13.35 44.48
CA GLN A 933 -5.60 -12.15 43.84
C GLN A 933 -4.08 -12.21 43.68
N ARG A 934 -3.38 -12.63 44.73
CA ARG A 934 -1.93 -12.86 44.68
C ARG A 934 -1.54 -13.90 43.64
N HIS A 935 -2.20 -15.06 43.59
CA HIS A 935 -1.89 -16.10 42.61
C HIS A 935 -2.08 -15.60 41.17
N GLN A 936 -3.14 -14.82 40.93
CA GLN A 936 -3.41 -14.21 39.63
C GLN A 936 -2.34 -13.18 39.25
N GLN A 937 -1.89 -12.36 40.21
CA GLN A 937 -0.82 -11.38 40.02
C GLN A 937 0.54 -12.05 39.74
N GLN A 938 0.90 -13.07 40.53
CA GLN A 938 2.10 -13.90 40.32
C GLN A 938 2.08 -14.51 38.93
N PHE A 939 0.92 -14.95 38.47
CA PHE A 939 0.79 -15.56 37.16
C PHE A 939 0.91 -14.57 36.01
N VAL A 940 0.29 -13.38 36.09
CA VAL A 940 0.49 -12.30 35.10
C VAL A 940 1.98 -11.98 34.99
N LYS A 941 2.68 -11.87 36.12
CA LYS A 941 4.14 -11.65 36.14
C LYS A 941 4.90 -12.82 35.51
N ALA A 942 4.53 -14.06 35.84
CA ALA A 942 5.17 -15.26 35.31
C ALA A 942 5.00 -15.40 33.79
N LEU A 943 3.86 -14.99 33.23
CA LEU A 943 3.64 -14.95 31.77
C LEU A 943 4.56 -13.94 31.08
N VAL A 944 4.75 -12.75 31.67
CA VAL A 944 5.68 -11.75 31.15
C VAL A 944 7.13 -12.26 31.23
N THR A 945 7.49 -12.92 32.34
CA THR A 945 8.81 -13.54 32.53
C THR A 945 9.08 -14.65 31.50
N GLU A 946 8.14 -15.58 31.30
CA GLU A 946 8.29 -16.66 30.32
C GLU A 946 8.30 -16.10 28.89
N ALA A 947 7.48 -15.09 28.61
CA ALA A 947 7.47 -14.42 27.32
C ALA A 947 8.85 -13.84 26.95
N ARG A 948 9.52 -13.23 27.93
CA ARG A 948 10.89 -12.72 27.77
C ARG A 948 11.93 -13.83 27.68
N ARG A 949 11.82 -14.87 28.51
CA ARG A 949 12.74 -16.01 28.50
C ARG A 949 12.78 -16.72 27.15
N GLN A 950 11.66 -16.79 26.45
CA GLN A 950 11.58 -17.40 25.12
C GLN A 950 11.91 -16.46 23.95
N ASP A 951 12.34 -15.22 24.25
CA ASP A 951 12.67 -14.16 23.28
C ASP A 951 11.55 -13.89 22.26
N LEU A 952 10.29 -13.97 22.72
CA LEU A 952 9.10 -13.82 21.86
C LEU A 952 9.03 -12.47 21.14
N VAL A 953 9.67 -11.43 21.67
CA VAL A 953 9.76 -10.10 21.03
C VAL A 953 10.63 -10.12 19.77
N ARG A 954 11.57 -11.07 19.67
CA ARG A 954 12.51 -11.20 18.53
C ARG A 954 12.26 -12.43 17.65
N ASP A 955 11.44 -13.39 18.09
CA ASP A 955 11.04 -14.57 17.33
C ASP A 955 9.61 -14.43 16.77
N PRO A 956 9.44 -13.98 15.50
CA PRO A 956 8.13 -13.70 14.92
C PRO A 956 7.27 -14.96 14.75
N VAL A 957 7.87 -16.15 14.64
CA VAL A 957 7.14 -17.41 14.43
C VAL A 957 6.55 -17.94 15.74
N LYS A 958 7.25 -17.74 16.87
CA LYS A 958 6.70 -18.06 18.19
C LYS A 958 5.67 -17.01 18.61
N LEU A 959 5.92 -15.74 18.31
CA LEU A 959 4.97 -14.66 18.60
C LEU A 959 3.63 -14.90 17.87
N ASP A 960 3.67 -15.30 16.59
CA ASP A 960 2.45 -15.62 15.82
C ASP A 960 1.65 -16.76 16.45
N ARG A 961 2.33 -17.79 16.96
CA ARG A 961 1.68 -18.91 17.65
C ARG A 961 1.04 -18.48 18.98
N VAL A 962 1.70 -17.64 19.76
CA VAL A 962 1.17 -17.13 21.04
C VAL A 962 -0.01 -16.18 20.81
N VAL A 963 0.09 -15.28 19.83
CA VAL A 963 -0.98 -14.34 19.48
C VAL A 963 -2.21 -15.06 18.92
N ARG A 964 -2.04 -16.07 18.05
CA ARG A 964 -3.14 -16.92 17.57
C ARG A 964 -3.81 -17.72 18.69
N ALA A 965 -3.02 -18.22 19.63
CA ALA A 965 -3.53 -18.92 20.80
C ALA A 965 -4.33 -17.99 21.73
N ALA A 966 -3.91 -16.72 21.85
CA ALA A 966 -4.66 -15.70 22.56
C ALA A 966 -5.98 -15.34 21.85
N GLY A 967 -5.93 -15.10 20.53
CA GLY A 967 -7.08 -14.99 19.62
C GLY A 967 -8.29 -14.20 20.16
N ASN A 968 -9.51 -14.66 19.84
CA ASN A 968 -10.79 -14.10 20.31
C ASN A 968 -11.07 -14.25 21.81
N SER A 969 -10.14 -14.86 22.56
CA SER A 969 -10.22 -14.99 24.02
C SER A 969 -9.58 -13.81 24.74
N LEU A 970 -8.83 -12.98 23.99
CA LEU A 970 -8.31 -11.69 24.41
C LEU A 970 -9.10 -10.60 23.68
N THR A 971 -9.70 -9.69 24.44
CA THR A 971 -10.33 -8.48 23.91
C THR A 971 -9.59 -7.27 24.43
N VAL A 972 -9.13 -6.40 23.54
CA VAL A 972 -8.34 -5.22 23.93
C VAL A 972 -9.00 -3.93 23.48
N THR A 973 -8.81 -2.91 24.31
CA THR A 973 -9.06 -1.52 23.96
C THR A 973 -7.74 -0.79 24.01
N THR A 974 -7.27 -0.40 22.83
CA THR A 974 -6.11 0.48 22.67
C THR A 974 -6.64 1.77 22.05
N GLY A 975 -6.13 2.91 22.48
CA GLY A 975 -6.66 4.20 22.04
C GLY A 975 -6.26 4.58 20.62
N PRO A 976 -5.86 5.83 20.37
CA PRO A 976 -5.25 6.20 19.10
C PRO A 976 -3.89 5.51 18.85
N VAL A 977 -3.40 4.73 19.82
CA VAL A 977 -2.17 3.93 19.73
C VAL A 977 -2.53 2.48 19.41
N GLY A 978 -1.89 1.91 18.40
CA GLY A 978 -2.08 0.51 18.01
C GLY A 978 -1.59 -0.47 19.07
N LEU A 979 -2.12 -1.70 19.04
CA LEU A 979 -1.70 -2.78 19.94
C LEU A 979 -0.19 -3.11 19.84
N PRO A 980 0.43 -3.17 18.64
CA PRO A 980 1.88 -3.42 18.53
C PRO A 980 2.73 -2.37 19.25
N GLU A 981 2.35 -1.10 19.16
CA GLU A 981 3.07 0.02 19.78
C GLU A 981 2.97 -0.03 21.31
N MET A 982 1.79 -0.37 21.84
CA MET A 982 1.60 -0.55 23.28
C MET A 982 2.38 -1.76 23.80
N LEU A 983 2.34 -2.90 23.11
CA LEU A 983 3.11 -4.09 23.48
C LEU A 983 4.62 -3.86 23.39
N PHE A 984 5.10 -3.15 22.38
CA PHE A 984 6.53 -2.85 22.24
C PHE A 984 7.02 -1.90 23.32
N THR A 985 6.20 -0.92 23.71
CA THR A 985 6.53 0.04 24.76
C THR A 985 6.55 -0.63 26.14
N LEU A 986 5.50 -1.38 26.47
CA LEU A 986 5.41 -2.12 27.74
C LEU A 986 6.43 -3.26 27.82
N GLY A 987 6.74 -3.90 26.68
CA GLY A 987 7.71 -5.00 26.59
C GLY A 987 9.14 -4.60 26.97
N ARG A 988 9.47 -3.30 27.00
CA ARG A 988 10.76 -2.78 27.46
C ARG A 988 10.94 -2.87 28.98
N ILE A 989 9.84 -2.90 29.74
CA ILE A 989 9.88 -2.98 31.19
C ILE A 989 10.37 -4.38 31.62
N PRO A 990 11.46 -4.48 32.39
CA PRO A 990 11.94 -5.77 32.88
C PRO A 990 10.98 -6.38 33.90
N ALA A 991 10.81 -7.71 33.84
CA ALA A 991 9.86 -8.44 34.68
C ALA A 991 10.18 -8.26 36.17
N GLU A 992 11.45 -8.09 36.52
CA GLU A 992 11.94 -7.82 37.86
C GLU A 992 11.49 -6.46 38.41
N ARG A 993 11.12 -5.53 37.53
CA ARG A 993 10.59 -4.19 37.87
C ARG A 993 9.07 -4.11 37.78
N ILE A 994 8.40 -5.26 37.71
CA ILE A 994 6.96 -5.37 37.89
C ILE A 994 6.66 -5.69 39.37
N THR A 995 6.05 -4.73 40.05
CA THR A 995 5.71 -4.81 41.47
C THR A 995 4.25 -5.22 41.63
N LEU A 996 4.00 -6.28 42.39
CA LEU A 996 2.65 -6.75 42.69
C LEU A 996 2.13 -6.07 43.95
N VAL A 997 0.97 -5.41 43.86
CA VAL A 997 0.41 -4.58 44.93
C VAL A 997 -0.97 -5.08 45.32
N ARG A 998 -1.19 -5.31 46.62
CA ARG A 998 -2.51 -5.68 47.15
C ARG A 998 -3.23 -4.45 47.70
N THR A 999 -4.57 -4.48 47.66
CA THR A 999 -5.37 -3.61 48.52
C THR A 999 -5.49 -4.18 49.93
N SER A 1000 -6.04 -3.37 50.83
CA SER A 1000 -6.45 -3.74 52.18
C SER A 1000 -7.91 -3.33 52.42
N GLY A 1001 -8.63 -4.16 53.17
CA GLY A 1001 -10.07 -3.97 53.37
C GLY A 1001 -10.58 -4.75 54.56
N ARG A 1002 -11.86 -4.54 54.87
CA ARG A 1002 -12.59 -5.23 55.94
C ARG A 1002 -13.87 -5.85 55.41
N SER A 1003 -14.25 -6.99 55.96
CA SER A 1003 -15.54 -7.63 55.65
C SER A 1003 -16.70 -6.76 56.12
N VAL A 1004 -17.70 -6.60 55.26
CA VAL A 1004 -18.97 -5.95 55.55
C VAL A 1004 -20.02 -7.03 55.69
N ASN A 1005 -20.68 -7.09 56.84
CA ASN A 1005 -21.75 -8.02 57.12
C ASN A 1005 -23.06 -7.26 57.35
N ASP A 1006 -24.19 -7.90 57.09
CA ASP A 1006 -25.50 -7.36 57.43
C ASP A 1006 -25.76 -7.42 58.95
N ALA A 1007 -26.90 -6.89 59.39
CA ALA A 1007 -27.30 -6.89 60.80
C ALA A 1007 -27.52 -8.30 61.39
N ARG A 1008 -27.57 -9.35 60.56
CA ARG A 1008 -27.71 -10.76 60.94
C ARG A 1008 -26.37 -11.51 60.86
N GLY A 1009 -25.27 -10.82 60.57
CA GLY A 1009 -23.93 -11.41 60.43
C GLY A 1009 -23.67 -12.10 59.09
N GLN A 1010 -24.56 -11.94 58.09
CA GLN A 1010 -24.33 -12.47 56.74
C GLN A 1010 -23.34 -11.58 55.98
N TYR A 1011 -22.37 -12.20 55.32
CA TYR A 1011 -21.36 -11.50 54.54
C TYR A 1011 -21.94 -10.86 53.27
N LEU A 1012 -21.85 -9.54 53.19
CA LEU A 1012 -22.32 -8.73 52.06
C LEU A 1012 -21.21 -8.43 51.04
N GLY A 1013 -19.95 -8.35 51.49
CA GLY A 1013 -18.78 -8.11 50.65
C GLY A 1013 -17.64 -7.45 51.42
N GLU A 1014 -16.72 -6.79 50.73
CA GLU A 1014 -15.58 -6.08 51.34
C GLU A 1014 -15.69 -4.57 51.16
N ALA A 1015 -15.22 -3.81 52.14
CA ALA A 1015 -14.99 -2.38 52.00
C ALA A 1015 -13.48 -2.12 52.04
N LEU A 1016 -12.99 -1.36 51.06
CA LEU A 1016 -11.61 -0.87 51.07
C LEU A 1016 -11.39 0.06 52.26
N ASP A 1017 -10.22 -0.07 52.88
CA ASP A 1017 -9.84 0.79 54.00
C ASP A 1017 -9.26 2.14 53.53
N PRO A 1018 -9.09 3.13 54.43
CA PRO A 1018 -8.53 4.42 54.08
C PRO A 1018 -7.11 4.35 53.48
N VAL A 1019 -6.33 3.32 53.82
CA VAL A 1019 -4.97 3.11 53.29
C VAL A 1019 -5.04 2.80 51.79
N SER A 1020 -5.97 1.95 51.36
CA SER A 1020 -6.22 1.69 49.94
C SER A 1020 -6.73 2.92 49.21
N GLY A 1021 -7.54 3.75 49.87
CA GLY A 1021 -7.95 5.06 49.33
C GLY A 1021 -6.78 6.00 49.06
N ALA A 1022 -5.84 6.10 50.02
CA ALA A 1022 -4.62 6.89 49.86
C ALA A 1022 -3.66 6.31 48.80
N MET A 1023 -3.63 4.98 48.65
CA MET A 1023 -2.87 4.32 47.59
C MET A 1023 -3.39 4.70 46.20
N PHE A 1024 -4.70 4.67 45.98
CA PHE A 1024 -5.28 5.09 44.69
C PHE A 1024 -5.13 6.60 44.47
N GLN A 1025 -5.07 7.41 45.54
CA GLN A 1025 -4.64 8.81 45.40
C GLN A 1025 -3.21 8.91 44.87
N ALA A 1026 -2.27 8.12 45.40
CA ALA A 1026 -0.90 8.08 44.89
C ALA A 1026 -0.82 7.59 43.43
N VAL A 1027 -1.71 6.69 42.98
CA VAL A 1027 -1.84 6.29 41.56
C VAL A 1027 -2.25 7.48 40.69
N ARG A 1028 -3.20 8.31 41.15
CA ARG A 1028 -3.66 9.51 40.41
C ARG A 1028 -2.58 10.58 40.26
N GLU A 1029 -1.71 10.67 41.26
CA GLU A 1029 -0.65 11.68 41.36
C GLU A 1029 0.71 11.18 40.82
N ASP A 1030 0.76 9.98 40.20
CA ASP A 1030 2.00 9.32 39.73
C ASP A 1030 3.06 9.13 40.85
N GLY A 1031 2.59 9.01 42.10
CA GLY A 1031 3.39 8.95 43.33
C GLY A 1031 3.41 7.58 44.02
N LEU A 1032 2.93 6.52 43.35
CA LEU A 1032 2.73 5.20 43.96
C LEU A 1032 4.03 4.59 44.53
N GLU A 1033 5.18 4.84 43.90
CA GLU A 1033 6.48 4.36 44.39
C GLU A 1033 6.81 4.88 45.79
N ALA A 1034 6.69 6.19 45.98
CA ALA A 1034 6.95 6.85 47.26
C ALA A 1034 5.95 6.39 48.33
N PHE A 1035 4.69 6.17 47.94
CA PHE A 1035 3.67 5.65 48.84
C PHE A 1035 3.99 4.23 49.33
N LEU A 1036 4.39 3.33 48.43
CA LEU A 1036 4.72 1.94 48.75
C LEU A 1036 5.98 1.81 49.61
N ALA A 1037 6.95 2.73 49.48
CA ALA A 1037 8.12 2.78 50.36
C ALA A 1037 7.73 2.99 51.83
N GLY A 1038 6.67 3.77 52.10
CA GLY A 1038 6.09 3.96 53.43
C GLY A 1038 5.14 2.85 53.87
N HIS A 1039 4.68 1.99 52.95
CA HIS A 1039 3.69 0.93 53.20
C HIS A 1039 4.15 -0.43 52.63
N PRO A 1040 5.31 -0.96 53.07
CA PRO A 1040 5.88 -2.18 52.50
C PRO A 1040 4.98 -3.41 52.65
N GLY A 1041 4.03 -3.39 53.60
CA GLY A 1041 3.05 -4.46 53.80
C GLY A 1041 2.01 -4.60 52.66
N LEU A 1042 1.91 -3.64 51.74
CA LEU A 1042 1.06 -3.69 50.55
C LEU A 1042 1.76 -4.32 49.33
N VAL A 1043 3.09 -4.45 49.38
CA VAL A 1043 3.87 -5.09 48.33
C VAL A 1043 3.85 -6.60 48.53
N GLN A 1044 3.41 -7.33 47.49
CA GLN A 1044 3.41 -8.79 47.49
C GLN A 1044 4.77 -9.30 46.99
N ARG A 1045 5.35 -10.28 47.70
CA ARG A 1045 6.58 -10.97 47.28
C ARG A 1045 6.21 -12.17 46.40
N ASP A 1046 7.05 -12.49 45.42
CA ASP A 1046 6.77 -13.57 44.46
C ASP A 1046 6.86 -14.99 45.04
N GLY A 1047 7.33 -15.16 46.27
CA GLY A 1047 7.49 -16.45 46.96
C GLY A 1047 8.48 -16.35 48.10
#